data_AF-A0A426JW69-F1
#
_entry.id   AF-A0A426JW69-F1
#
_cell.length_a   1.000
_cell.length_b   1.000
_cell.length_c   1.000
_cell.angle_alpha   90.00
_cell.angle_beta   90.00
_cell.angle_gamma   90.00
#
_symmetry.space_group_name_H-M   'P 1'
#
loop_
_entity.id
_entity.type
_entity.pdbx_description
1 polymer ?
#
loop_
_entity_poly.entity_id
_entity_poly.type
_entity_poly.pdbx_seq_one_letter_code
_entity_poly.pdbx_strand_id
1 'polypeptide(L)'
;MASISLTARVSTSARDTRRGVVRLHPEVLDALDLRPWSAVRLTGARETVALAAAAERTSPTGFLLLDDVALLNLGVSEGSSVAVAAAQVEVAKRVGVTGSRMARATVSTDTLRLALTGKVFSRGDAVSLLPQDLSPASSSRAGEVRRQMSAAIGLTWTNELITIAATEPGGAVAVQPSTVVEWQDSAPAPETPPAPAAPASVAPAVEQHPEVPVADLVGSRDTARRLTEWLRLAFDQPDLLRRLGAEPRLGALISGPPGVGKATLVRAVCAEVGAELVEVAAPSLAALEARTAASRLQQAVDRATASSGNRVLLITDVEALLPESDPPPLATVALDAIRDAVGQERLAVVVTSANPQSVDPRLREPGLVDRELTLGLPDDTTRADLLGVLLRGAPLDDDVRLAEIAERTPGFVVADLLALCREAALGAALRHHDDPTDPRIRRQDLLDALSSVRPISMSTSDNLQTGGLSLDDVGDMTEVKQALTETVLWPLQYPDSFTRLGVDPPRGVLLYGPPGCGKTYLVRALAGSGRLNVLTVKGAELMDKWVGESERAVRELFLRARGAAPALVFLDEVDALAPRRGQSSDSGVADRVVAALLTELDGVEPMRDVVVLAATNRPELIDPALLRPGRLERLVYVPPPDAEARRAILEAAAQNTPLADDVDLAVLAGSLDGFSAADCTALVREAALTAMRESLTAAEVTADHLATARKSVRPSLDPAQLETLAAYAENHRP
;
A
#
# COMPACT_ATOMS: atom_id res chain seq x y z
N MET A 1 22.69 -11.16 -4.35
CA MET A 1 22.18 -9.79 -4.15
C MET A 1 23.35 -8.92 -3.74
N ALA A 2 23.42 -7.68 -4.24
CA ALA A 2 24.42 -6.73 -3.78
C ALA A 2 24.18 -6.43 -2.29
N SER A 3 25.23 -6.44 -1.48
CA SER A 3 25.19 -6.02 -0.09
C SER A 3 26.31 -5.01 0.18
N ILE A 4 26.05 -4.06 1.07
CA ILE A 4 27.02 -3.05 1.49
C ILE A 4 27.21 -3.17 2.99
N SER A 5 28.47 -3.19 3.44
CA SER A 5 28.81 -3.15 4.86
C SER A 5 28.89 -1.71 5.34
N LEU A 6 28.05 -1.36 6.31
CA LEU A 6 27.99 -0.04 6.91
C LEU A 6 28.29 -0.12 8.40
N THR A 7 28.71 0.99 8.99
CA THR A 7 28.94 1.08 10.42
C THR A 7 27.64 1.46 11.13
N ALA A 8 27.17 0.62 12.05
CA ALA A 8 25.99 0.88 12.86
C ALA A 8 26.22 2.10 13.79
N ARG A 9 25.30 3.06 13.75
CA ARG A 9 25.24 4.17 14.72
C ARG A 9 23.85 4.32 15.29
N VAL A 10 23.79 4.71 16.55
CA VAL A 10 22.50 4.99 17.20
C VAL A 10 21.94 6.30 16.62
N SER A 11 20.73 6.24 16.10
CA SER A 11 20.01 7.45 15.70
C SER A 11 19.66 8.26 16.96
N THR A 12 20.04 9.54 16.97
CA THR A 12 19.64 10.50 18.01
C THR A 12 18.27 11.13 17.71
N SER A 13 17.67 10.79 16.57
CA SER A 13 16.35 11.29 16.16
C SER A 13 15.26 10.55 16.91
N ALA A 14 14.60 11.25 17.84
CA ALA A 14 13.39 10.78 18.54
C ALA A 14 12.26 10.33 17.58
N ARG A 15 12.31 10.82 16.33
CA ARG A 15 11.34 10.51 15.27
C ARG A 15 11.53 9.13 14.65
N ASP A 16 12.72 8.53 14.78
CA ASP A 16 13.05 7.22 14.18
C ASP A 16 13.02 6.08 15.22
N THR A 17 13.03 6.41 16.52
CA THR A 17 13.19 5.44 17.60
C THR A 17 12.00 4.48 17.75
N ARG A 18 12.29 3.17 17.73
CA ARG A 18 11.40 2.02 17.92
C ARG A 18 10.31 1.82 16.86
N ARG A 19 10.58 2.24 15.63
CA ARG A 19 9.61 2.18 14.52
C ARG A 19 9.89 1.08 13.50
N GLY A 20 11.02 0.39 13.62
CA GLY A 20 11.46 -0.56 12.60
C GLY A 20 11.93 0.15 11.33
N VAL A 21 12.44 1.38 11.47
CA VAL A 21 12.98 2.20 10.38
C VAL A 21 14.47 2.40 10.61
N VAL A 22 15.25 2.26 9.55
CA VAL A 22 16.68 2.58 9.54
C VAL A 22 16.96 3.65 8.50
N ARG A 23 17.91 4.54 8.79
CA ARG A 23 18.29 5.61 7.85
C ARG A 23 19.57 5.24 7.13
N LEU A 24 19.51 5.31 5.80
CA LEU A 24 20.63 5.11 4.89
C LEU A 24 20.93 6.41 4.16
N HIS A 25 22.21 6.70 3.94
CA HIS A 25 22.57 7.82 3.07
C HIS A 25 21.96 7.62 1.67
N PRO A 26 21.49 8.68 0.99
CA PRO A 26 20.94 8.57 -0.37
C PRO A 26 21.82 7.79 -1.35
N GLU A 27 23.15 7.98 -1.30
CA GLU A 27 24.08 7.19 -2.12
C GLU A 27 24.02 5.69 -1.86
N VAL A 28 23.80 5.27 -0.62
CA VAL A 28 23.66 3.84 -0.28
C VAL A 28 22.35 3.29 -0.84
N LEU A 29 21.26 4.08 -0.77
CA LEU A 29 19.99 3.71 -1.37
C LEU A 29 20.15 3.52 -2.88
N ASP A 30 20.76 4.49 -3.55
CA ASP A 30 21.02 4.45 -5.00
C ASP A 30 21.97 3.29 -5.37
N ALA A 31 23.02 3.07 -4.57
CA ALA A 31 23.97 1.97 -4.75
C ALA A 31 23.32 0.58 -4.60
N LEU A 32 22.33 0.44 -3.72
CA LEU A 32 21.57 -0.80 -3.52
C LEU A 32 20.33 -0.91 -4.43
N ASP A 33 20.05 0.09 -5.26
CA ASP A 33 18.81 0.21 -6.07
C ASP A 33 17.55 0.12 -5.19
N LEU A 34 17.61 0.80 -4.05
CA LEU A 34 16.54 0.86 -3.06
C LEU A 34 15.82 2.20 -3.16
N ARG A 35 14.49 2.14 -3.22
CA ARG A 35 13.65 3.30 -2.97
C ARG A 35 13.56 3.56 -1.46
N PRO A 36 13.33 4.81 -1.03
CA PRO A 36 12.89 5.06 0.34
C PRO A 36 11.69 4.16 0.68
N TRP A 37 11.67 3.65 1.91
CA TRP A 37 10.71 2.69 2.46
C TRP A 37 10.76 1.28 1.87
N SER A 38 11.76 0.96 1.04
CA SER A 38 12.07 -0.42 0.71
C SER A 38 12.48 -1.18 1.96
N ALA A 39 12.01 -2.43 2.08
CA ALA A 39 12.48 -3.31 3.12
C ALA A 39 13.94 -3.71 2.86
N VAL A 40 14.75 -3.65 3.90
CA VAL A 40 16.16 -4.04 3.88
C VAL A 40 16.42 -5.13 4.91
N ARG A 41 17.22 -6.10 4.49
CA ARG A 41 17.76 -7.14 5.33
C ARG A 41 19.01 -6.58 5.98
N LEU A 42 19.05 -6.62 7.30
CA LEU A 42 20.18 -6.19 8.10
C LEU A 42 20.80 -7.43 8.73
N THR A 43 22.08 -7.67 8.45
CA THR A 43 22.81 -8.84 8.93
C THR A 43 23.95 -8.40 9.84
N GLY A 44 23.80 -8.69 11.13
CA GLY A 44 24.81 -8.54 12.17
C GLY A 44 25.14 -9.89 12.81
N ALA A 45 25.09 -9.99 14.15
CA ALA A 45 25.16 -11.27 14.85
C ALA A 45 23.88 -12.10 14.67
N ARG A 46 22.76 -11.40 14.48
CA ARG A 46 21.46 -11.92 14.08
C ARG A 46 21.01 -11.20 12.80
N GLU A 47 20.06 -11.81 12.12
CA GLU A 47 19.42 -11.22 10.95
C GLU A 47 18.05 -10.65 11.34
N THR A 48 17.76 -9.44 10.87
CA THR A 48 16.46 -8.78 11.05
C THR A 48 16.10 -8.00 9.77
N VAL A 49 14.88 -7.48 9.71
CA VAL A 49 14.41 -6.66 8.60
C VAL A 49 13.88 -5.34 9.12
N ALA A 50 14.18 -4.28 8.39
CA ALA A 50 13.70 -2.93 8.68
C ALA A 50 13.31 -2.20 7.40
N LEU A 51 12.64 -1.08 7.54
CA LEU A 51 12.35 -0.17 6.42
C LEU A 51 13.47 0.83 6.27
N ALA A 52 14.03 0.96 5.07
CA ALA A 52 15.10 1.92 4.79
C ALA A 52 14.53 3.29 4.41
N ALA A 53 14.80 4.33 5.18
CA ALA A 53 14.50 5.71 4.85
C ALA A 53 15.77 6.50 4.53
N ALA A 54 15.65 7.61 3.79
CA ALA A 54 16.79 8.46 3.50
C ALA A 54 17.25 9.21 4.77
N ALA A 55 18.56 9.21 5.03
CA ALA A 55 19.21 10.09 5.99
C ALA A 55 19.36 11.52 5.42
N GLU A 56 19.71 12.48 6.28
CA GLU A 56 20.10 13.82 5.82
C GLU A 56 21.35 13.74 4.94
N ARG A 57 21.45 14.57 3.89
CA ARG A 57 22.61 14.61 2.97
C ARG A 57 23.92 15.00 3.65
N THR A 58 23.85 15.58 4.84
CA THR A 58 25.01 15.91 5.69
C THR A 58 25.52 14.71 6.48
N SER A 59 24.76 13.60 6.52
CA SER A 59 25.14 12.38 7.22
C SER A 59 26.24 11.65 6.44
N PRO A 60 27.26 11.08 7.10
CA PRO A 60 28.30 10.35 6.38
C PRO A 60 27.76 9.07 5.72
N THR A 61 28.21 8.82 4.48
CA THR A 61 27.80 7.71 3.60
C THR A 61 28.04 6.31 4.19
N GLY A 62 29.09 6.15 4.99
CA GLY A 62 29.48 4.88 5.62
C GLY A 62 28.69 4.48 6.87
N PHE A 63 27.69 5.26 7.30
CA PHE A 63 26.89 4.96 8.48
C PHE A 63 25.49 4.44 8.17
N LEU A 64 25.06 3.49 8.98
CA LEU A 64 23.68 3.01 9.07
C LEU A 64 23.13 3.51 10.41
N LEU A 65 22.16 4.43 10.37
CA LEU A 65 21.54 4.93 11.59
C LEU A 65 20.35 4.05 11.95
N LEU A 66 20.36 3.53 13.17
CA LEU A 66 19.33 2.62 13.69
C LEU A 66 19.00 2.96 15.14
N ASP A 67 17.81 2.53 15.57
CA ASP A 67 17.37 2.69 16.95
C ASP A 67 17.94 1.59 17.89
N ASP A 68 17.64 1.72 19.18
CA ASP A 68 18.05 0.76 20.21
C ASP A 68 17.47 -0.65 19.99
N VAL A 69 16.25 -0.72 19.47
CA VAL A 69 15.54 -1.98 19.21
C VAL A 69 16.11 -2.71 17.99
N ALA A 70 16.49 -2.00 16.94
CA ALA A 70 17.13 -2.54 15.75
C ALA A 70 18.53 -3.06 16.08
N LEU A 71 19.30 -2.36 16.93
CA LEU A 71 20.56 -2.88 17.48
C LEU A 71 20.35 -4.17 18.29
N LEU A 72 19.32 -4.20 19.14
CA LEU A 72 18.95 -5.37 19.92
C LEU A 72 18.57 -6.56 19.02
N ASN A 73 17.75 -6.32 18.00
CA ASN A 73 17.32 -7.35 17.05
C ASN A 73 18.49 -7.89 16.23
N LEU A 74 19.42 -7.02 15.83
CA LEU A 74 20.66 -7.39 15.16
C LEU A 74 21.67 -8.10 16.07
N GLY A 75 21.54 -7.95 17.39
CA GLY A 75 22.51 -8.46 18.36
C GLY A 75 23.88 -7.82 18.23
N VAL A 76 23.95 -6.55 17.81
CA VAL A 76 25.19 -5.80 17.62
C VAL A 76 25.24 -4.55 18.49
N SER A 77 26.45 -4.06 18.74
CA SER A 77 26.68 -2.80 19.46
C SER A 77 26.95 -1.65 18.49
N GLU A 78 26.76 -0.41 18.93
CA GLU A 78 27.15 0.76 18.14
C GLU A 78 28.63 0.67 17.72
N GLY A 79 28.90 1.05 16.46
CA GLY A 79 30.22 0.94 15.84
C GLY A 79 30.48 -0.42 15.16
N SER A 80 29.56 -1.39 15.26
CA SER A 80 29.70 -2.69 14.59
C SER A 80 29.45 -2.56 13.08
N SER A 81 30.14 -3.38 12.30
CA SER A 81 29.85 -3.53 10.85
C SER A 81 28.58 -4.34 10.66
N VAL A 82 27.63 -3.82 9.88
CA VAL A 82 26.34 -4.44 9.55
C VAL A 82 26.23 -4.51 8.03
N ALA A 83 25.93 -5.69 7.50
CA ALA A 83 25.66 -5.84 6.07
C ALA A 83 24.19 -5.49 5.78
N VAL A 84 23.99 -4.63 4.77
CA VAL A 84 22.68 -4.17 4.32
C VAL A 84 22.43 -4.67 2.91
N ALA A 85 21.27 -5.27 2.67
CA ALA A 85 20.82 -5.73 1.35
C ALA A 85 19.31 -5.54 1.18
N ALA A 86 18.82 -5.56 -0.06
CA ALA A 86 17.38 -5.57 -0.33
C ALA A 86 16.70 -6.80 0.30
N ALA A 87 15.52 -6.62 0.91
CA ALA A 87 14.70 -7.70 1.42
C ALA A 87 13.42 -7.86 0.59
N GLN A 88 13.04 -9.11 0.33
CA GLN A 88 11.67 -9.44 -0.05
C GLN A 88 10.86 -9.67 1.21
N VAL A 89 9.69 -9.04 1.28
CA VAL A 89 8.78 -9.12 2.42
C VAL A 89 7.42 -9.56 1.91
N GLU A 90 6.88 -10.60 2.54
CA GLU A 90 5.56 -11.12 2.22
C GLU A 90 4.50 -10.55 3.18
N VAL A 91 3.23 -10.59 2.78
CA VAL A 91 2.14 -10.21 3.67
C VAL A 91 1.94 -11.30 4.71
N ALA A 92 1.94 -10.91 5.98
CA ALA A 92 1.62 -11.82 7.06
C ALA A 92 0.15 -12.27 6.97
N LYS A 93 -0.09 -13.57 6.90
CA LYS A 93 -1.39 -14.19 7.18
C LYS A 93 -1.64 -14.21 8.69
N ARG A 94 -0.63 -14.62 9.46
CA ARG A 94 -0.70 -14.70 10.93
C ARG A 94 0.61 -14.24 11.58
N VAL A 95 0.49 -13.56 12.72
CA VAL A 95 1.61 -13.15 13.56
C VAL A 95 1.30 -13.49 15.01
N GLY A 96 2.13 -14.35 15.61
CA GLY A 96 2.09 -14.63 17.04
C GLY A 96 3.04 -13.72 17.80
N VAL A 97 2.55 -13.05 18.85
CA VAL A 97 3.34 -12.14 19.69
C VAL A 97 3.36 -12.59 21.14
N THR A 98 4.45 -12.29 21.84
CA THR A 98 4.62 -12.57 23.27
C THR A 98 4.95 -11.29 24.02
N GLY A 99 4.48 -11.19 25.26
CA GLY A 99 4.69 -10.01 26.12
C GLY A 99 4.30 -10.29 27.57
N SER A 100 4.41 -9.29 28.45
CA SER A 100 4.06 -9.45 29.87
C SER A 100 2.59 -9.82 30.07
N ARG A 101 2.28 -10.28 31.29
CA ARG A 101 0.90 -10.51 31.72
C ARG A 101 0.07 -9.21 31.67
N MET A 102 0.69 -8.06 31.91
CA MET A 102 0.00 -6.77 31.90
C MET A 102 -0.31 -6.32 30.47
N ALA A 103 0.63 -6.44 29.54
CA ALA A 103 0.39 -6.16 28.12
C ALA A 103 -0.71 -7.07 27.56
N ARG A 104 -0.67 -8.38 27.86
CA ARG A 104 -1.72 -9.33 27.48
C ARG A 104 -3.11 -9.00 28.03
N ALA A 105 -3.18 -8.41 29.23
CA ALA A 105 -4.45 -8.07 29.87
C ALA A 105 -5.01 -6.71 29.42
N THR A 106 -4.18 -5.82 28.87
CA THR A 106 -4.54 -4.42 28.58
C THR A 106 -4.58 -4.08 27.10
N VAL A 107 -3.91 -4.85 26.25
CA VAL A 107 -3.84 -4.62 24.81
C VAL A 107 -4.57 -5.75 24.09
N SER A 108 -5.69 -5.41 23.44
CA SER A 108 -6.46 -6.35 22.63
C SER A 108 -5.69 -6.76 21.37
N THR A 109 -6.06 -7.90 20.79
CA THR A 109 -5.48 -8.39 19.52
C THR A 109 -5.72 -7.42 18.36
N ASP A 110 -6.84 -6.70 18.37
CA ASP A 110 -7.12 -5.66 17.38
C ASP A 110 -6.24 -4.43 17.57
N THR A 111 -5.99 -4.03 18.82
CA THR A 111 -5.03 -2.96 19.12
C THR A 111 -3.62 -3.35 18.67
N LEU A 112 -3.19 -4.60 18.91
CA LEU A 112 -1.92 -5.13 18.41
C LEU A 112 -1.85 -5.09 16.87
N ARG A 113 -2.91 -5.53 16.20
CA ARG A 113 -2.98 -5.52 14.73
C ARG A 113 -2.84 -4.10 14.18
N LEU A 114 -3.62 -3.15 14.71
CA LEU A 114 -3.51 -1.73 14.33
C LEU A 114 -2.11 -1.16 14.61
N ALA A 115 -1.49 -1.56 15.73
CA ALA A 115 -0.17 -1.13 16.14
C ALA A 115 0.99 -1.63 15.28
N LEU A 116 0.81 -2.81 14.68
CA LEU A 116 1.81 -3.47 13.87
C LEU A 116 1.57 -3.25 12.38
N THR A 117 0.38 -2.82 11.97
CA THR A 117 0.02 -2.57 10.56
C THR A 117 1.04 -1.63 9.90
N GLY A 118 1.60 -2.07 8.77
CA GLY A 118 2.62 -1.33 8.02
C GLY A 118 4.07 -1.55 8.48
N LYS A 119 4.30 -2.20 9.63
CA LYS A 119 5.64 -2.57 10.09
C LYS A 119 6.11 -3.88 9.45
N VAL A 120 7.42 -4.02 9.32
CA VAL A 120 8.09 -5.24 8.88
C VAL A 120 8.88 -5.83 10.03
N PHE A 121 8.90 -7.15 10.13
CA PHE A 121 9.66 -7.86 11.14
C PHE A 121 9.87 -9.33 10.78
N SER A 122 10.83 -9.93 11.46
CA SER A 122 11.18 -11.33 11.41
C SER A 122 10.89 -12.01 12.74
N ARG A 123 10.81 -13.35 12.71
CA ARG A 123 10.66 -14.15 13.93
C ARG A 123 11.80 -13.87 14.91
N GLY A 124 11.44 -13.57 16.16
CA GLY A 124 12.36 -13.30 17.25
C GLY A 124 12.75 -11.82 17.40
N ASP A 125 12.20 -10.93 16.57
CA ASP A 125 12.37 -9.49 16.72
C ASP A 125 11.59 -8.97 17.92
N ALA A 126 12.21 -8.09 18.68
CA ALA A 126 11.53 -7.20 19.61
C ALA A 126 10.92 -6.05 18.84
N VAL A 127 9.65 -5.75 19.11
CA VAL A 127 8.89 -4.68 18.45
C VAL A 127 8.22 -3.84 19.51
N SER A 128 8.28 -2.53 19.32
CA SER A 128 7.57 -1.60 20.19
C SER A 128 6.18 -1.32 19.65
N LEU A 129 5.23 -1.30 20.58
CA LEU A 129 3.91 -0.74 20.34
C LEU A 129 3.97 0.80 20.33
N LEU A 130 4.96 1.42 20.98
CA LEU A 130 5.13 2.89 21.02
C LEU A 130 6.55 3.37 20.61
N PRO A 131 6.70 4.51 19.91
CA PRO A 131 7.98 5.22 19.81
C PRO A 131 8.45 5.69 21.20
N GLN A 132 9.78 5.66 21.47
CA GLN A 132 10.28 5.58 22.85
C GLN A 132 10.20 6.84 23.72
N ASP A 133 10.13 8.05 23.15
CA ASP A 133 10.30 9.27 23.97
C ASP A 133 8.99 9.74 24.65
N LEU A 134 8.26 8.78 25.21
CA LEU A 134 7.17 8.98 26.15
C LEU A 134 7.47 8.30 27.51
N SER A 135 8.74 8.26 27.92
CA SER A 135 9.17 7.98 29.30
C SER A 135 9.03 9.25 30.16
N PRO A 136 8.69 9.19 31.45
CA PRO A 136 8.16 10.34 32.17
C PRO A 136 9.24 11.36 32.53
N ALA A 137 9.19 12.56 31.96
CA ALA A 137 9.65 13.75 32.66
C ALA A 137 8.83 13.91 33.95
N SER A 138 9.51 14.24 35.05
CA SER A 138 9.06 14.26 36.45
C SER A 138 7.91 15.22 36.80
N SER A 139 7.13 15.71 35.83
CA SER A 139 6.06 16.68 36.06
C SER A 139 4.66 16.11 35.78
N SER A 140 3.74 16.30 36.73
CA SER A 140 2.35 15.85 36.67
C SER A 140 1.53 16.45 35.52
N ARG A 141 1.96 17.59 34.96
CA ARG A 141 1.26 18.33 33.89
C ARG A 141 1.49 17.78 32.48
N ALA A 142 2.70 17.29 32.17
CA ALA A 142 2.97 16.63 30.89
C ALA A 142 2.11 15.37 30.70
N GLY A 143 1.79 14.67 31.79
CA GLY A 143 0.89 13.51 31.78
C GLY A 143 -0.59 13.84 31.55
N GLU A 144 -1.02 15.09 31.76
CA GLU A 144 -2.39 15.56 31.60
C GLU A 144 -2.65 16.02 30.16
N VAL A 145 -1.74 16.81 29.60
CA VAL A 145 -1.70 17.19 28.18
C VAL A 145 -1.56 15.96 27.27
N ARG A 146 -0.74 14.98 27.69
CA ARG A 146 -0.63 13.67 27.05
C ARG A 146 -1.94 12.89 27.06
N ARG A 147 -2.66 12.85 28.20
CA ARG A 147 -3.99 12.22 28.27
C ARG A 147 -4.99 12.94 27.39
N GLN A 148 -4.89 14.26 27.26
CA GLN A 148 -5.76 15.06 26.40
C GLN A 148 -5.50 14.77 24.91
N MET A 149 -4.24 14.69 24.47
CA MET A 149 -3.88 14.30 23.09
C MET A 149 -4.15 12.81 22.79
N SER A 150 -3.87 11.91 23.75
CA SER A 150 -4.18 10.49 23.65
C SER A 150 -5.69 10.22 23.60
N ALA A 151 -6.49 10.95 24.39
CA ALA A 151 -7.95 10.88 24.33
C ALA A 151 -8.52 11.51 23.05
N ALA A 152 -7.91 12.59 22.54
CA ALA A 152 -8.35 13.23 21.29
C ALA A 152 -8.08 12.39 20.03
N ILE A 153 -7.10 11.47 20.07
CA ILE A 153 -6.65 10.68 18.90
C ILE A 153 -6.82 9.15 19.12
N GLY A 154 -7.38 8.72 20.25
CA GLY A 154 -7.72 7.32 20.53
C GLY A 154 -6.53 6.40 20.84
N LEU A 155 -5.53 6.88 21.60
CA LEU A 155 -4.29 6.15 21.89
C LEU A 155 -4.33 5.41 23.24
N THR A 156 -4.66 4.11 23.27
CA THR A 156 -4.43 3.21 24.44
C THR A 156 -3.26 2.25 24.17
N TRP A 157 -2.03 2.59 24.56
CA TRP A 157 -0.83 1.79 24.21
C TRP A 157 0.14 1.69 25.40
N THR A 158 0.95 0.63 25.43
CA THR A 158 1.98 0.38 26.45
C THR A 158 3.39 0.61 25.88
N ASN A 159 4.33 1.10 26.70
CA ASN A 159 5.75 1.30 26.30
C ASN A 159 6.56 -0.01 26.31
N GLU A 160 5.91 -1.15 26.50
CA GLU A 160 6.58 -2.44 26.63
C GLU A 160 6.95 -3.00 25.24
N LEU A 161 8.16 -3.55 25.11
CA LEU A 161 8.56 -4.29 23.92
C LEU A 161 7.89 -5.67 23.94
N ILE A 162 7.23 -6.01 22.84
CA ILE A 162 6.70 -7.35 22.58
C ILE A 162 7.65 -8.10 21.64
N THR A 163 7.65 -9.42 21.69
CA THR A 163 8.50 -10.25 20.83
C THR A 163 7.66 -11.00 19.82
N ILE A 164 8.06 -10.96 18.54
CA ILE A 164 7.46 -11.74 17.46
C ILE A 164 7.84 -13.21 17.64
N ALA A 165 6.90 -14.04 18.07
CA ALA A 165 7.15 -15.46 18.36
C ALA A 165 7.02 -16.34 17.12
N ALA A 166 6.09 -16.00 16.22
CA ALA A 166 5.83 -16.73 14.98
C ALA A 166 5.32 -15.79 13.88
N THR A 167 5.66 -16.11 12.62
CA THR A 167 5.17 -15.46 11.41
C THR A 167 4.71 -16.52 10.42
N GLU A 168 3.60 -16.26 9.72
CA GLU A 168 3.10 -17.08 8.61
C GLU A 168 2.81 -16.15 7.42
N PRO A 169 3.47 -16.30 6.26
CA PRO A 169 4.50 -17.28 5.93
C PRO A 169 5.80 -17.08 6.75
N GLY A 170 6.61 -18.13 6.84
CA GLY A 170 7.87 -18.06 7.57
C GLY A 170 8.86 -17.11 6.89
N GLY A 171 9.53 -16.26 7.67
CA GLY A 171 10.48 -15.27 7.15
C GLY A 171 10.11 -13.85 7.54
N ALA A 172 10.56 -12.89 6.73
CA ALA A 172 10.27 -11.47 6.91
C ALA A 172 8.87 -11.14 6.37
N VAL A 173 8.03 -10.57 7.23
CA VAL A 173 6.62 -10.30 6.89
C VAL A 173 6.23 -8.87 7.21
N ALA A 174 5.22 -8.38 6.50
CA ALA A 174 4.55 -7.10 6.74
C ALA A 174 3.12 -7.35 7.25
N VAL A 175 2.71 -6.61 8.28
CA VAL A 175 1.33 -6.69 8.80
C VAL A 175 0.39 -5.80 8.01
N GLN A 176 -0.78 -6.35 7.69
CA GLN A 176 -1.90 -5.67 7.04
C GLN A 176 -3.16 -5.74 7.91
N PRO A 177 -4.22 -4.98 7.58
CA PRO A 177 -5.51 -5.12 8.26
C PRO A 177 -6.10 -6.53 8.21
N SER A 178 -5.78 -7.32 7.17
CA SER A 178 -6.20 -8.71 7.02
C SER A 178 -5.36 -9.71 7.83
N THR A 179 -4.21 -9.29 8.36
CA THR A 179 -3.32 -10.15 9.16
C THR A 179 -3.95 -10.46 10.51
N VAL A 180 -3.97 -11.74 10.90
CA VAL A 180 -4.35 -12.14 12.25
C VAL A 180 -3.17 -11.93 13.18
N VAL A 181 -3.35 -11.13 14.25
CA VAL A 181 -2.36 -10.97 15.31
C VAL A 181 -2.89 -11.56 16.60
N GLU A 182 -2.12 -12.45 17.21
CA GLU A 182 -2.53 -13.19 18.41
C GLU A 182 -1.45 -13.17 19.51
N TRP A 183 -1.89 -13.17 20.77
CA TRP A 183 -1.00 -13.41 21.89
C TRP A 183 -0.70 -14.91 21.99
N GLN A 184 0.58 -15.27 22.01
CA GLN A 184 1.03 -16.61 22.31
C GLN A 184 1.41 -16.74 23.80
N ASP A 185 1.09 -17.90 24.37
CA ASP A 185 1.54 -18.24 25.71
C ASP A 185 3.05 -18.48 25.70
N SER A 186 3.78 -17.59 26.37
CA SER A 186 5.18 -17.81 26.72
C SER A 186 5.31 -19.15 27.47
N ALA A 187 6.26 -20.00 27.04
CA ALA A 187 6.59 -21.26 27.73
C ALA A 187 6.70 -21.05 29.26
N PRO A 188 6.29 -22.03 30.08
CA PRO A 188 6.20 -21.84 31.52
C PRO A 188 7.59 -21.58 32.11
N ALA A 189 7.73 -20.42 32.77
CA ALA A 189 8.83 -20.19 33.70
C ALA A 189 8.72 -21.20 34.87
N PRO A 190 9.84 -21.63 35.50
CA PRO A 190 9.81 -22.63 36.55
C PRO A 190 8.89 -22.18 37.70
N GLU A 191 7.99 -23.08 38.09
CA GLU A 191 6.95 -22.88 39.09
C GLU A 191 7.52 -22.30 40.39
N THR A 192 7.02 -21.13 40.77
CA THR A 192 7.07 -20.64 42.15
C THR A 192 5.73 -20.99 42.80
N PRO A 193 5.69 -21.47 44.05
CA PRO A 193 4.47 -22.04 44.64
C PRO A 193 3.31 -21.03 44.74
N PRO A 194 2.05 -21.51 44.73
CA PRO A 194 0.88 -20.67 44.49
C PRO A 194 0.59 -19.76 45.69
N ALA A 195 0.46 -18.47 45.41
CA ALA A 195 -0.22 -17.51 46.28
C ALA A 195 -1.75 -17.69 46.19
N PRO A 196 -2.52 -17.36 47.25
CA PRO A 196 -3.94 -17.69 47.33
C PRO A 196 -4.78 -16.95 46.29
N ALA A 197 -5.88 -17.61 45.90
CA ALA A 197 -6.76 -17.26 44.79
C ALA A 197 -7.15 -15.78 44.72
N ALA A 198 -6.83 -15.16 43.59
CA ALA A 198 -7.43 -13.90 43.16
C ALA A 198 -8.88 -14.15 42.68
N PRO A 199 -9.78 -13.16 42.83
CA PRO A 199 -11.20 -13.32 42.55
C PRO A 199 -11.48 -13.51 41.05
N ALA A 200 -12.68 -14.03 40.78
CA ALA A 200 -13.20 -14.47 39.49
C ALA A 200 -12.80 -13.61 38.27
N SER A 201 -12.41 -14.33 37.21
CA SER A 201 -12.44 -13.95 35.80
C SER A 201 -13.39 -12.77 35.52
N VAL A 202 -12.83 -11.57 35.38
CA VAL A 202 -13.51 -10.44 34.77
C VAL A 202 -13.79 -10.85 33.32
N ALA A 203 -15.07 -10.93 32.95
CA ALA A 203 -15.46 -11.13 31.55
C ALA A 203 -14.74 -10.07 30.68
N PRO A 204 -14.26 -10.42 29.47
CA PRO A 204 -13.61 -9.44 28.61
C PRO A 204 -14.58 -8.27 28.41
N ALA A 205 -14.11 -7.06 28.72
CA ALA A 205 -14.88 -5.85 28.53
C ALA A 205 -15.38 -5.79 27.09
N VAL A 206 -16.68 -5.57 26.90
CA VAL A 206 -17.25 -5.28 25.58
C VAL A 206 -16.55 -4.03 25.06
N GLU A 207 -15.72 -4.17 24.03
CA GLU A 207 -15.01 -3.06 23.40
C GLU A 207 -16.05 -2.04 22.89
N GLN A 208 -16.12 -0.88 23.53
CA GLN A 208 -16.90 0.25 23.05
C GLN A 208 -16.03 1.04 22.07
N HIS A 209 -16.26 0.88 20.77
CA HIS A 209 -15.66 1.75 19.76
C HIS A 209 -16.32 3.14 19.83
N PRO A 210 -15.55 4.24 19.71
CA PRO A 210 -16.14 5.58 19.68
C PRO A 210 -17.11 5.69 18.50
N GLU A 211 -18.34 6.15 18.77
CA GLU A 211 -19.39 6.29 17.77
C GLU A 211 -19.03 7.40 16.77
N VAL A 212 -18.84 7.02 15.51
CA VAL A 212 -18.64 7.96 14.39
C VAL A 212 -20.01 8.30 13.81
N PRO A 213 -20.46 9.56 13.82
CA PRO A 213 -21.75 9.93 13.25
C PRO A 213 -21.71 9.82 11.72
N VAL A 214 -22.85 9.53 11.09
CA VAL A 214 -22.95 9.41 9.62
C VAL A 214 -22.54 10.69 8.88
N ALA A 215 -22.70 11.86 9.53
CA ALA A 215 -22.21 13.13 9.00
C ALA A 215 -20.68 13.17 8.80
N ASP A 216 -19.94 12.40 9.59
CA ASP A 216 -18.47 12.33 9.56
C ASP A 216 -17.94 11.25 8.60
N LEU A 217 -18.83 10.48 7.93
CA LEU A 217 -18.47 9.53 6.86
C LEU A 217 -18.21 10.25 5.53
N VAL A 218 -17.24 11.16 5.52
CA VAL A 218 -16.81 11.91 4.32
C VAL A 218 -16.46 10.94 3.19
N GLY A 219 -16.93 11.22 1.97
CA GLY A 219 -16.72 10.37 0.79
C GLY A 219 -17.60 9.11 0.73
N SER A 220 -18.31 8.75 1.81
CA SER A 220 -19.16 7.55 1.87
C SER A 220 -20.63 7.84 2.22
N ARG A 221 -21.04 9.11 2.21
CA ARG A 221 -22.39 9.54 2.62
C ARG A 221 -23.50 8.94 1.76
N ASP A 222 -23.31 8.84 0.45
CA ASP A 222 -24.30 8.24 -0.44
C ASP A 222 -24.46 6.74 -0.18
N THR A 223 -23.34 6.04 0.04
CA THR A 223 -23.32 4.64 0.43
C THR A 223 -24.00 4.41 1.78
N ALA A 224 -23.72 5.28 2.75
CA ALA A 224 -24.37 5.25 4.06
C ALA A 224 -25.89 5.45 3.92
N ARG A 225 -26.33 6.45 3.13
CA ARG A 225 -27.75 6.67 2.85
C ARG A 225 -28.43 5.45 2.25
N ARG A 226 -27.82 4.80 1.24
CA ARG A 226 -28.37 3.59 0.63
C ARG A 226 -28.48 2.44 1.62
N LEU A 227 -27.46 2.23 2.44
CA LEU A 227 -27.50 1.19 3.49
C LEU A 227 -28.58 1.49 4.55
N THR A 228 -28.71 2.76 4.96
CA THR A 228 -29.77 3.22 5.87
C THR A 228 -31.16 2.96 5.28
N GLU A 229 -31.37 3.24 3.99
CA GLU A 229 -32.62 2.96 3.29
C GLU A 229 -32.94 1.46 3.26
N TRP A 230 -31.96 0.61 2.95
CA TRP A 230 -32.14 -0.84 2.93
C TRP A 230 -32.50 -1.39 4.32
N LEU A 231 -31.80 -0.94 5.36
CA LEU A 231 -32.08 -1.36 6.74
C LEU A 231 -33.45 -0.91 7.21
N ARG A 232 -33.85 0.35 6.95
CA ARG A 232 -35.19 0.85 7.31
C ARG A 232 -36.29 0.11 6.56
N LEU A 233 -36.10 -0.21 5.29
CA LEU A 233 -37.07 -1.01 4.54
C LEU A 233 -37.23 -2.42 5.12
N ALA A 234 -36.11 -3.06 5.47
CA ALA A 234 -36.12 -4.40 6.06
C ALA A 234 -36.73 -4.44 7.47
N PHE A 235 -36.44 -3.42 8.30
CA PHE A 235 -36.86 -3.39 9.70
C PHE A 235 -38.22 -2.73 9.94
N ASP A 236 -38.46 -1.57 9.34
CA ASP A 236 -39.62 -0.72 9.65
C ASP A 236 -40.81 -0.98 8.71
N GLN A 237 -40.55 -1.50 7.51
CA GLN A 237 -41.58 -1.72 6.48
C GLN A 237 -41.63 -3.16 5.91
N PRO A 238 -41.56 -4.22 6.74
CA PRO A 238 -41.55 -5.59 6.24
C PRO A 238 -42.85 -5.97 5.51
N ASP A 239 -44.00 -5.41 5.93
CA ASP A 239 -45.29 -5.66 5.27
C ASP A 239 -45.38 -5.05 3.87
N LEU A 240 -44.67 -3.94 3.62
CA LEU A 240 -44.59 -3.35 2.29
C LEU A 240 -43.86 -4.31 1.34
N LEU A 241 -42.72 -4.86 1.76
CA LEU A 241 -41.96 -5.84 0.99
C LEU A 241 -42.81 -7.08 0.70
N ARG A 242 -43.48 -7.64 1.72
CA ARG A 242 -44.37 -8.81 1.55
C ARG A 242 -45.49 -8.54 0.54
N ARG A 243 -46.12 -7.36 0.57
CA ARG A 243 -47.17 -6.97 -0.39
C ARG A 243 -46.66 -6.83 -1.82
N LEU A 244 -45.40 -6.49 -1.99
CA LEU A 244 -44.72 -6.41 -3.29
C LEU A 244 -44.15 -7.76 -3.76
N GLY A 245 -44.38 -8.84 -2.99
CA GLY A 245 -43.88 -10.18 -3.30
C GLY A 245 -42.40 -10.39 -2.96
N ALA A 246 -41.81 -9.52 -2.15
CA ALA A 246 -40.45 -9.64 -1.65
C ALA A 246 -40.43 -10.15 -0.20
N GLU A 247 -39.43 -10.97 0.15
CA GLU A 247 -39.18 -11.34 1.53
C GLU A 247 -38.45 -10.18 2.25
N PRO A 248 -38.79 -9.87 3.53
CA PRO A 248 -38.15 -8.82 4.29
C PRO A 248 -36.79 -9.27 4.86
N ARG A 249 -35.91 -9.76 3.98
CA ARG A 249 -34.55 -10.20 4.30
C ARG A 249 -33.55 -9.21 3.72
N LEU A 250 -32.44 -9.02 4.41
CA LEU A 250 -31.35 -8.17 3.94
C LEU A 250 -30.00 -8.83 4.18
N GLY A 251 -29.33 -9.15 3.07
CA GLY A 251 -27.91 -9.45 3.04
C GLY A 251 -27.18 -8.47 2.13
N ALA A 252 -26.17 -7.78 2.66
CA ALA A 252 -25.41 -6.80 1.90
C ALA A 252 -23.89 -7.04 1.99
N LEU A 253 -23.21 -6.99 0.84
CA LEU A 253 -21.76 -6.99 0.72
C LEU A 253 -21.27 -5.54 0.58
N ILE A 254 -20.35 -5.14 1.45
CA ILE A 254 -19.66 -3.87 1.34
C ILE A 254 -18.23 -4.13 0.88
N SER A 255 -17.91 -3.65 -0.31
CA SER A 255 -16.64 -3.84 -0.97
C SER A 255 -15.82 -2.56 -1.02
N GLY A 256 -14.51 -2.67 -1.21
CA GLY A 256 -13.62 -1.52 -1.39
C GLY A 256 -12.26 -1.71 -0.74
N PRO A 257 -11.28 -0.81 -1.00
CA PRO A 257 -9.91 -0.94 -0.53
C PRO A 257 -9.79 -1.20 0.99
N PRO A 258 -8.71 -1.88 1.44
CA PRO A 258 -8.45 -2.04 2.87
C PRO A 258 -8.27 -0.67 3.53
N GLY A 259 -8.81 -0.49 4.74
CA GLY A 259 -8.65 0.75 5.50
C GLY A 259 -9.51 1.95 5.07
N VAL A 260 -10.37 1.81 4.06
CA VAL A 260 -11.30 2.88 3.62
C VAL A 260 -12.46 3.16 4.59
N GLY A 261 -12.64 2.31 5.62
CA GLY A 261 -13.66 2.52 6.65
C GLY A 261 -14.96 1.72 6.46
N LYS A 262 -14.91 0.57 5.76
CA LYS A 262 -16.09 -0.31 5.53
C LYS A 262 -16.84 -0.67 6.82
N ALA A 263 -16.13 -1.17 7.83
CA ALA A 263 -16.74 -1.51 9.13
C ALA A 263 -17.25 -0.26 9.88
N THR A 264 -16.52 0.86 9.80
CA THR A 264 -16.94 2.15 10.38
C THR A 264 -18.25 2.65 9.79
N LEU A 265 -18.44 2.51 8.48
CA LEU A 265 -19.68 2.85 7.79
C LEU A 265 -20.86 2.03 8.33
N VAL A 266 -20.70 0.71 8.49
CA VAL A 266 -21.75 -0.15 9.05
C VAL A 266 -22.09 0.25 10.48
N ARG A 267 -21.08 0.45 11.33
CA ARG A 267 -21.26 0.86 12.73
C ARG A 267 -22.05 2.17 12.85
N ALA A 268 -21.66 3.18 12.07
CA ALA A 268 -22.31 4.49 12.05
C ALA A 268 -23.77 4.40 11.58
N VAL A 269 -24.04 3.62 10.53
CA VAL A 269 -25.41 3.42 10.02
C VAL A 269 -26.26 2.64 11.03
N CYS A 270 -25.72 1.61 11.68
CA CYS A 270 -26.43 0.85 12.72
C CYS A 270 -26.84 1.75 13.89
N ALA A 271 -25.94 2.63 14.33
CA ALA A 271 -26.26 3.63 15.34
C ALA A 271 -27.37 4.59 14.89
N GLU A 272 -27.35 5.07 13.64
CA GLU A 272 -28.38 5.96 13.09
C GLU A 272 -29.76 5.29 13.00
N VAL A 273 -29.84 4.01 12.64
CA VAL A 273 -31.11 3.26 12.58
C VAL A 273 -31.52 2.66 13.93
N GLY A 274 -30.71 2.81 14.97
CA GLY A 274 -30.97 2.23 16.30
C GLY A 274 -30.95 0.70 16.31
N ALA A 275 -30.13 0.07 15.45
CA ALA A 275 -29.97 -1.37 15.40
C ALA A 275 -28.80 -1.83 16.28
N GLU A 276 -29.01 -2.93 17.01
CA GLU A 276 -27.96 -3.59 17.78
C GLU A 276 -26.97 -4.28 16.83
N LEU A 277 -25.68 -3.96 16.96
CA LEU A 277 -24.63 -4.51 16.11
C LEU A 277 -23.92 -5.67 16.81
N VAL A 278 -23.90 -6.84 16.16
CA VAL A 278 -23.06 -7.98 16.55
C VAL A 278 -21.97 -8.13 15.51
N GLU A 279 -20.71 -7.91 15.90
CA GLU A 279 -19.57 -7.95 14.98
C GLU A 279 -18.73 -9.22 15.16
N VAL A 280 -18.26 -9.76 14.03
CA VAL A 280 -17.38 -10.91 13.94
C VAL A 280 -16.31 -10.66 12.89
N ALA A 281 -15.04 -10.75 13.27
CA ALA A 281 -13.94 -10.70 12.32
C ALA A 281 -13.70 -12.08 11.69
N ALA A 282 -13.91 -12.22 10.38
CA ALA A 282 -13.66 -13.47 9.66
C ALA A 282 -12.19 -13.94 9.74
N PRO A 283 -11.17 -13.06 9.67
CA PRO A 283 -9.78 -13.48 9.86
C PRO A 283 -9.56 -14.16 11.23
N SER A 284 -10.17 -13.62 12.28
CA SER A 284 -10.08 -14.18 13.64
C SER A 284 -10.77 -15.54 13.77
N LEU A 285 -11.79 -15.83 12.96
CA LEU A 285 -12.40 -17.16 12.90
C LEU A 285 -11.58 -18.13 12.06
N ALA A 286 -11.10 -17.70 10.90
CA ALA A 286 -10.24 -18.48 10.03
C ALA A 286 -8.92 -18.86 10.70
N ALA A 287 -8.50 -18.11 11.73
CA ALA A 287 -7.37 -18.40 12.60
C ALA A 287 -7.51 -19.73 13.39
N LEU A 288 -8.75 -20.10 13.74
CA LEU A 288 -9.05 -21.15 14.70
C LEU A 288 -9.20 -22.52 14.02
N GLU A 289 -9.14 -23.58 14.81
CA GLU A 289 -9.58 -24.90 14.35
C GLU A 289 -11.04 -24.86 13.89
N ALA A 290 -11.36 -25.56 12.80
CA ALA A 290 -12.66 -25.47 12.13
C ALA A 290 -13.87 -25.66 13.07
N ARG A 291 -13.79 -26.59 14.03
CA ARG A 291 -14.87 -26.81 15.02
C ARG A 291 -15.05 -25.63 15.97
N THR A 292 -13.95 -25.04 16.41
CA THR A 292 -13.95 -23.87 17.30
C THR A 292 -14.43 -22.62 16.57
N ALA A 293 -13.98 -22.44 15.32
CA ALA A 293 -14.43 -21.37 14.45
C ALA A 293 -15.95 -21.45 14.20
N ALA A 294 -16.46 -22.63 13.84
CA ALA A 294 -17.90 -22.87 13.64
C ALA A 294 -18.71 -22.58 14.91
N SER A 295 -18.24 -23.05 16.08
CA SER A 295 -18.88 -22.78 17.36
C SER A 295 -18.93 -21.28 17.69
N ARG A 296 -17.85 -20.54 17.45
CA ARG A 296 -17.81 -19.08 17.67
C ARG A 296 -18.71 -18.32 16.71
N LEU A 297 -18.77 -18.72 15.44
CA LEU A 297 -19.69 -18.14 14.47
C LEU A 297 -21.14 -18.38 14.90
N GLN A 298 -21.48 -19.60 15.30
CA GLN A 298 -22.82 -19.93 15.78
C GLN A 298 -23.17 -19.11 17.04
N GLN A 299 -22.26 -18.97 18.00
CA GLN A 299 -22.47 -18.12 19.17
C GLN A 299 -22.71 -16.64 18.81
N ALA A 300 -22.12 -16.14 17.73
CA ALA A 300 -22.40 -14.79 17.25
C ALA A 300 -23.79 -14.70 16.62
N VAL A 301 -24.20 -15.69 15.82
CA VAL A 301 -25.57 -15.79 15.28
C VAL A 301 -26.59 -15.92 16.41
N ASP A 302 -26.33 -16.74 17.43
CA ASP A 302 -27.21 -16.92 18.59
C ASP A 302 -27.36 -15.61 19.38
N ARG A 303 -26.26 -14.86 19.58
CA ARG A 303 -26.32 -13.52 20.20
C ARG A 303 -27.13 -12.55 19.36
N ALA A 304 -26.93 -12.56 18.04
CA ALA A 304 -27.72 -11.76 17.13
C ALA A 304 -29.19 -12.19 17.13
N THR A 305 -29.54 -13.44 17.39
CA THR A 305 -30.95 -13.87 17.43
C THR A 305 -31.62 -13.71 18.79
N ALA A 306 -30.86 -13.55 19.87
CA ALA A 306 -31.36 -13.52 21.25
C ALA A 306 -32.24 -12.30 21.60
N SER A 307 -31.99 -11.15 20.97
CA SER A 307 -32.75 -9.91 21.18
C SER A 307 -34.03 -9.88 20.32
N SER A 308 -34.99 -8.99 20.61
CA SER A 308 -36.22 -8.82 19.80
C SER A 308 -36.22 -7.50 18.99
N GLY A 309 -35.17 -6.70 19.13
CA GLY A 309 -34.97 -5.43 18.43
C GLY A 309 -34.50 -5.60 16.98
N ASN A 310 -34.19 -4.48 16.35
CA ASN A 310 -33.53 -4.45 15.04
C ASN A 310 -32.04 -4.75 15.24
N ARG A 311 -31.49 -5.64 14.42
CA ARG A 311 -30.12 -6.13 14.62
C ARG A 311 -29.37 -6.29 13.31
N VAL A 312 -28.08 -6.09 13.38
CA VAL A 312 -27.16 -6.31 12.26
C VAL A 312 -26.05 -7.25 12.70
N LEU A 313 -25.88 -8.36 11.99
CA LEU A 313 -24.69 -9.21 12.08
C LEU A 313 -23.67 -8.71 11.06
N LEU A 314 -22.56 -8.15 11.54
CA LEU A 314 -21.45 -7.70 10.71
C LEU A 314 -20.33 -8.75 10.69
N ILE A 315 -19.99 -9.26 9.50
CA ILE A 315 -18.83 -10.13 9.30
C ILE A 315 -17.77 -9.37 8.51
N THR A 316 -16.64 -9.03 9.15
CA THR A 316 -15.57 -8.26 8.50
C THR A 316 -14.59 -9.16 7.75
N ASP A 317 -14.08 -8.68 6.62
CA ASP A 317 -13.10 -9.34 5.74
C ASP A 317 -13.44 -10.82 5.40
N VAL A 318 -14.66 -11.04 4.91
CA VAL A 318 -15.29 -12.36 4.76
C VAL A 318 -14.50 -13.34 3.88
N GLU A 319 -13.68 -12.84 2.95
CA GLU A 319 -12.78 -13.63 2.11
C GLU A 319 -11.83 -14.54 2.91
N ALA A 320 -11.51 -14.18 4.15
CA ALA A 320 -10.67 -15.02 5.02
C ALA A 320 -11.40 -16.30 5.48
N LEU A 321 -12.73 -16.24 5.61
CA LEU A 321 -13.58 -17.35 6.03
C LEU A 321 -14.17 -18.12 4.84
N LEU A 322 -14.48 -17.39 3.76
CA LEU A 322 -15.11 -17.88 2.54
C LEU A 322 -14.27 -17.52 1.31
N PRO A 323 -13.06 -18.08 1.15
CA PRO A 323 -12.25 -17.86 -0.04
C PRO A 323 -12.86 -18.56 -1.26
N GLU A 324 -12.76 -17.93 -2.42
CA GLU A 324 -13.15 -18.50 -3.72
C GLU A 324 -12.31 -19.74 -4.07
N SER A 325 -10.99 -19.65 -3.88
CA SER A 325 -10.03 -20.72 -4.18
C SER A 325 -9.72 -21.54 -2.92
N ASP A 326 -9.75 -22.87 -3.06
CA ASP A 326 -9.49 -23.85 -1.99
C ASP A 326 -10.34 -23.62 -0.70
N PRO A 327 -11.68 -23.66 -0.80
CA PRO A 327 -12.56 -23.36 0.32
C PRO A 327 -12.36 -24.37 1.46
N PRO A 328 -12.07 -23.92 2.70
CA PRO A 328 -11.89 -24.83 3.83
C PRO A 328 -13.21 -25.55 4.17
N PRO A 329 -13.17 -26.70 4.87
CA PRO A 329 -14.39 -27.39 5.32
C PRO A 329 -15.35 -26.50 6.13
N LEU A 330 -14.80 -25.49 6.81
CA LEU A 330 -15.55 -24.47 7.55
C LEU A 330 -16.44 -23.60 6.64
N ALA A 331 -16.09 -23.42 5.37
CA ALA A 331 -16.79 -22.51 4.46
C ALA A 331 -18.26 -22.91 4.25
N THR A 332 -18.56 -24.20 4.09
CA THR A 332 -19.94 -24.69 3.95
C THR A 332 -20.74 -24.42 5.23
N VAL A 333 -20.15 -24.68 6.41
CA VAL A 333 -20.80 -24.41 7.69
C VAL A 333 -21.05 -22.92 7.90
N ALA A 334 -20.10 -22.08 7.49
CA ALA A 334 -20.26 -20.63 7.56
C ALA A 334 -21.35 -20.11 6.62
N LEU A 335 -21.44 -20.62 5.39
CA LEU A 335 -22.52 -20.28 4.45
C LEU A 335 -23.89 -20.67 4.99
N ASP A 336 -24.03 -21.85 5.59
CA ASP A 336 -25.29 -22.30 6.19
C ASP A 336 -25.68 -21.41 7.39
N ALA A 337 -24.71 -21.08 8.27
CA ALA A 337 -24.96 -20.15 9.39
C ALA A 337 -25.35 -18.74 8.93
N ILE A 338 -24.74 -18.22 7.85
CA ILE A 338 -25.11 -16.92 7.26
C ILE A 338 -26.51 -17.00 6.65
N ARG A 339 -26.84 -18.09 5.95
CA ARG A 339 -28.17 -18.30 5.36
C ARG A 339 -29.25 -18.35 6.43
N ASP A 340 -28.99 -19.06 7.51
CA ASP A 340 -29.90 -19.13 8.67
C ASP A 340 -30.09 -17.75 9.31
N ALA A 341 -29.03 -16.94 9.41
CA ALA A 341 -29.09 -15.58 9.94
C ALA A 341 -29.88 -14.62 9.04
N VAL A 342 -29.66 -14.62 7.72
CA VAL A 342 -30.41 -13.80 6.76
C VAL A 342 -31.91 -14.14 6.75
N GLY A 343 -32.26 -15.38 7.08
CA GLY A 343 -33.65 -15.83 7.18
C GLY A 343 -34.42 -15.31 8.40
N GLN A 344 -33.75 -14.74 9.42
CA GLN A 344 -34.40 -14.33 10.66
C GLN A 344 -35.11 -12.98 10.54
N GLU A 345 -36.27 -12.85 11.16
CA GLU A 345 -36.98 -11.56 11.20
C GLU A 345 -36.19 -10.54 12.03
N ARG A 346 -36.11 -9.30 11.51
CA ARG A 346 -35.40 -8.17 12.14
C ARG A 346 -33.90 -8.38 12.35
N LEU A 347 -33.29 -9.31 11.62
CA LEU A 347 -31.85 -9.47 11.53
C LEU A 347 -31.40 -9.22 10.09
N ALA A 348 -30.53 -8.25 9.89
CA ALA A 348 -29.81 -8.06 8.64
C ALA A 348 -28.39 -8.62 8.76
N VAL A 349 -27.85 -9.14 7.67
CA VAL A 349 -26.44 -9.54 7.59
C VAL A 349 -25.69 -8.58 6.68
N VAL A 350 -24.61 -8.02 7.18
CA VAL A 350 -23.69 -7.20 6.39
C VAL A 350 -22.32 -7.86 6.44
N VAL A 351 -21.74 -8.09 5.27
CA VAL A 351 -20.39 -8.63 5.15
C VAL A 351 -19.49 -7.60 4.48
N THR A 352 -18.22 -7.51 4.87
CA THR A 352 -17.27 -6.63 4.20
C THR A 352 -16.20 -7.44 3.48
N SER A 353 -15.71 -6.94 2.35
CA SER A 353 -14.56 -7.53 1.66
C SER A 353 -13.65 -6.46 1.08
N ALA A 354 -12.34 -6.71 1.06
CA ALA A 354 -11.41 -5.89 0.29
C ALA A 354 -11.45 -6.24 -1.21
N ASN A 355 -11.71 -7.52 -1.53
CA ASN A 355 -11.78 -8.04 -2.89
C ASN A 355 -12.99 -8.97 -3.03
N PRO A 356 -14.13 -8.47 -3.54
CA PRO A 356 -15.36 -9.26 -3.73
C PRO A 356 -15.19 -10.52 -4.58
N GLN A 357 -14.24 -10.50 -5.52
CA GLN A 357 -13.99 -11.64 -6.39
C GLN A 357 -13.31 -12.78 -5.63
N SER A 358 -12.51 -12.47 -4.61
CA SER A 358 -11.86 -13.48 -3.76
C SER A 358 -12.81 -14.20 -2.80
N VAL A 359 -14.08 -13.79 -2.74
CA VAL A 359 -15.10 -14.38 -1.89
C VAL A 359 -15.88 -15.46 -2.64
N ASP A 360 -16.17 -16.57 -1.96
CA ASP A 360 -16.97 -17.68 -2.45
C ASP A 360 -18.25 -17.17 -3.16
N PRO A 361 -18.45 -17.51 -4.44
CA PRO A 361 -19.57 -17.00 -5.23
C PRO A 361 -20.94 -17.40 -4.65
N ARG A 362 -21.01 -18.51 -3.88
CA ARG A 362 -22.25 -18.95 -3.21
C ARG A 362 -22.76 -17.92 -2.21
N LEU A 363 -21.88 -17.08 -1.64
CA LEU A 363 -22.28 -16.01 -0.73
C LEU A 363 -23.17 -14.98 -1.43
N ARG A 364 -22.92 -14.73 -2.72
CA ARG A 364 -23.60 -13.71 -3.54
C ARG A 364 -24.82 -14.25 -4.30
N GLU A 365 -25.28 -15.46 -3.96
CA GLU A 365 -26.50 -16.02 -4.52
C GLU A 365 -27.73 -15.15 -4.16
N PRO A 366 -28.74 -15.07 -5.06
CA PRO A 366 -29.99 -14.36 -4.78
C PRO A 366 -30.62 -14.80 -3.45
N GLY A 367 -30.96 -13.83 -2.60
CA GLY A 367 -31.55 -14.10 -1.29
C GLY A 367 -30.57 -14.46 -0.16
N LEU A 368 -29.25 -14.47 -0.40
CA LEU A 368 -28.23 -14.59 0.65
C LEU A 368 -27.53 -13.24 0.91
N VAL A 369 -26.58 -12.85 0.07
CA VAL A 369 -25.93 -11.52 0.08
C VAL A 369 -25.94 -10.95 -1.33
N ASP A 370 -27.13 -10.58 -1.80
CA ASP A 370 -27.40 -10.19 -3.18
C ASP A 370 -27.35 -8.67 -3.43
N ARG A 371 -27.15 -7.88 -2.38
CA ARG A 371 -26.95 -6.42 -2.46
C ARG A 371 -25.47 -6.10 -2.30
N GLU A 372 -24.93 -5.25 -3.17
CA GLU A 372 -23.54 -4.80 -3.09
C GLU A 372 -23.45 -3.27 -3.03
N LEU A 373 -22.55 -2.79 -2.18
CA LEU A 373 -22.13 -1.40 -2.07
C LEU A 373 -20.61 -1.33 -2.14
N THR A 374 -20.07 -0.43 -2.94
CA THR A 374 -18.61 -0.26 -3.09
C THR A 374 -18.17 1.09 -2.55
N LEU A 375 -17.09 1.10 -1.76
CA LEU A 375 -16.37 2.30 -1.34
C LEU A 375 -15.13 2.45 -2.21
N GLY A 376 -14.97 3.60 -2.84
CA GLY A 376 -13.79 3.96 -3.65
C GLY A 376 -12.66 4.57 -2.81
N LEU A 377 -11.51 4.80 -3.44
CA LEU A 377 -10.44 5.58 -2.81
C LEU A 377 -10.86 7.05 -2.65
N PRO A 378 -10.47 7.74 -1.57
CA PRO A 378 -10.79 9.15 -1.38
C PRO A 378 -9.94 10.02 -2.31
N ASP A 379 -10.59 10.95 -3.01
CA ASP A 379 -9.94 11.99 -3.81
C ASP A 379 -9.32 13.09 -2.92
N ASP A 380 -8.62 14.05 -3.53
CA ASP A 380 -7.92 15.12 -2.81
C ASP A 380 -8.86 15.92 -1.89
N THR A 381 -10.06 16.25 -2.37
CA THR A 381 -11.08 16.98 -1.60
C THR A 381 -11.57 16.15 -0.41
N THR A 382 -11.89 14.88 -0.65
CA THR A 382 -12.34 13.93 0.37
C THR A 382 -11.26 13.72 1.43
N ARG A 383 -9.99 13.61 1.04
CA ARG A 383 -8.87 13.49 1.98
C ARG A 383 -8.70 14.74 2.84
N ALA A 384 -8.84 15.94 2.26
CA ALA A 384 -8.78 17.19 3.01
C ALA A 384 -9.91 17.27 4.06
N ASP A 385 -11.13 16.90 3.68
CA ASP A 385 -12.28 16.87 4.57
C ASP A 385 -12.12 15.78 5.65
N LEU A 386 -11.61 14.60 5.31
CA LEU A 386 -11.29 13.53 6.27
C LEU A 386 -10.25 14.00 7.29
N LEU A 387 -9.17 14.67 6.85
CA LEU A 387 -8.21 15.28 7.76
C LEU A 387 -8.87 16.31 8.68
N GLY A 388 -9.83 17.08 8.17
CA GLY A 388 -10.62 18.02 8.96
C GLY A 388 -11.46 17.34 10.04
N VAL A 389 -12.06 16.19 9.74
CA VAL A 389 -12.77 15.35 10.73
C VAL A 389 -11.80 14.79 11.76
N LEU A 390 -10.68 14.19 11.31
CA LEU A 390 -9.70 13.51 12.17
C LEU A 390 -8.97 14.48 13.11
N LEU A 391 -8.74 15.73 12.68
CA LEU A 391 -8.05 16.76 13.46
C LEU A 391 -9.02 17.74 14.15
N ARG A 392 -10.33 17.52 14.09
CA ARG A 392 -11.35 18.44 14.64
C ARG A 392 -11.12 18.78 16.12
N GLY A 393 -10.64 17.81 16.90
CA GLY A 393 -10.34 17.98 18.33
C GLY A 393 -8.87 18.29 18.65
N ALA A 394 -8.01 18.38 17.63
CA ALA A 394 -6.58 18.60 17.81
C ALA A 394 -6.25 20.11 17.77
N PRO A 395 -5.33 20.58 18.64
CA PRO A 395 -4.84 21.95 18.59
C PRO A 395 -3.95 22.14 17.35
N LEU A 396 -4.42 22.90 16.37
CA LEU A 396 -3.68 23.21 15.14
C LEU A 396 -3.06 24.62 15.22
N ASP A 397 -1.90 24.77 14.57
CA ASP A 397 -1.29 26.08 14.30
C ASP A 397 -1.91 26.71 13.04
N ASP A 398 -1.80 28.04 12.91
CA ASP A 398 -2.46 28.81 11.84
C ASP A 398 -1.86 28.55 10.45
N ASP A 399 -0.67 27.94 10.40
CA ASP A 399 0.07 27.57 9.19
C ASP A 399 -0.44 26.28 8.53
N VAL A 400 -1.30 25.52 9.22
CA VAL A 400 -1.83 24.24 8.73
C VAL A 400 -2.83 24.49 7.61
N ARG A 401 -2.59 23.85 6.46
CA ARG A 401 -3.47 23.86 5.29
C ARG A 401 -3.75 22.43 4.87
N LEU A 402 -4.90 21.90 5.25
CA LEU A 402 -5.25 20.48 5.06
C LEU A 402 -5.37 20.09 3.58
N ALA A 403 -5.82 21.01 2.72
CA ALA A 403 -5.85 20.80 1.26
C ALA A 403 -4.46 20.46 0.71
N GLU A 404 -3.42 21.14 1.18
CA GLU A 404 -2.05 20.86 0.72
C GLU A 404 -1.56 19.48 1.19
N ILE A 405 -1.87 19.09 2.43
CA ILE A 405 -1.52 17.76 2.93
C ILE A 405 -2.28 16.68 2.14
N ALA A 406 -3.53 16.94 1.78
CA ALA A 406 -4.33 16.06 0.94
C ALA A 406 -3.71 15.88 -0.46
N GLU A 407 -3.24 16.94 -1.11
CA GLU A 407 -2.53 16.87 -2.40
C GLU A 407 -1.27 15.99 -2.35
N ARG A 408 -0.62 15.92 -1.18
CA ARG A 408 0.60 15.11 -0.96
C ARG A 408 0.33 13.69 -0.45
N THR A 409 -0.93 13.27 -0.40
CA THR A 409 -1.34 11.93 0.08
C THR A 409 -2.12 11.11 -0.96
N PRO A 410 -1.69 11.06 -2.24
CA PRO A 410 -2.40 10.24 -3.24
C PRO A 410 -2.44 8.78 -2.81
N GLY A 411 -3.61 8.15 -2.94
CA GLY A 411 -3.84 6.76 -2.55
C GLY A 411 -3.96 6.49 -1.04
N PHE A 412 -3.85 7.50 -0.17
CA PHE A 412 -4.07 7.34 1.26
C PHE A 412 -5.56 7.10 1.54
N VAL A 413 -5.87 6.06 2.30
CA VAL A 413 -7.22 5.85 2.85
C VAL A 413 -7.36 6.50 4.23
N VAL A 414 -8.58 6.54 4.78
CA VAL A 414 -8.83 7.14 6.12
C VAL A 414 -7.96 6.53 7.23
N ALA A 415 -7.67 5.22 7.17
CA ALA A 415 -6.76 4.58 8.11
C ALA A 415 -5.32 5.14 8.03
N ASP A 416 -4.85 5.49 6.83
CA ASP A 416 -3.54 6.09 6.59
C ASP A 416 -3.50 7.54 7.05
N LEU A 417 -4.56 8.31 6.76
CA LEU A 417 -4.69 9.69 7.23
C LEU A 417 -4.77 9.75 8.76
N LEU A 418 -5.42 8.78 9.39
CA LEU A 418 -5.43 8.66 10.85
C LEU A 418 -4.03 8.32 11.39
N ALA A 419 -3.26 7.45 10.72
CA ALA A 419 -1.87 7.20 11.06
C ALA A 419 -1.01 8.46 10.90
N LEU A 420 -1.21 9.24 9.84
CA LEU A 420 -0.56 10.51 9.59
C LEU A 420 -0.86 11.54 10.69
N CYS A 421 -2.13 11.68 11.08
CA CYS A 421 -2.53 12.60 12.14
C CYS A 421 -1.92 12.20 13.50
N ARG A 422 -1.93 10.89 13.81
CA ARG A 422 -1.26 10.35 15.01
C ARG A 422 0.23 10.69 15.03
N GLU A 423 0.88 10.53 13.89
CA GLU A 423 2.30 10.78 13.75
C GLU A 423 2.64 12.27 13.93
N ALA A 424 1.87 13.14 13.27
CA ALA A 424 2.03 14.58 13.41
C ALA A 424 1.80 15.05 14.86
N ALA A 425 0.80 14.49 15.54
CA ALA A 425 0.55 14.79 16.94
C ALA A 425 1.70 14.34 17.85
N LEU A 426 2.31 13.19 17.57
CA LEU A 426 3.49 12.74 18.30
C LEU A 426 4.69 13.67 18.04
N GLY A 427 4.93 14.06 16.78
CA GLY A 427 5.96 15.03 16.42
C GLY A 427 5.80 16.36 17.19
N ALA A 428 4.56 16.85 17.26
CA ALA A 428 4.22 18.04 18.04
C ALA A 428 4.47 17.84 19.55
N ALA A 429 4.08 16.68 20.11
CA ALA A 429 4.30 16.36 21.51
C ALA A 429 5.80 16.28 21.88
N LEU A 430 6.61 15.64 21.03
CA LEU A 430 8.07 15.54 21.22
C LEU A 430 8.74 16.92 21.17
N ARG A 431 8.28 17.80 20.28
CA ARG A 431 8.78 19.19 20.19
C ARG A 431 8.50 20.01 21.45
N HIS A 432 7.39 19.73 22.13
CA HIS A 432 6.97 20.41 23.35
C HIS A 432 7.35 19.67 24.65
N HIS A 433 8.28 18.71 24.58
CA HIS A 433 8.70 17.93 25.73
C HIS A 433 9.19 18.81 26.90
N ASP A 434 9.93 19.88 26.61
CA ASP A 434 10.52 20.77 27.62
C ASP A 434 9.60 21.94 28.03
N ASP A 435 8.60 22.28 27.20
CA ASP A 435 7.57 23.29 27.50
C ASP A 435 6.17 22.82 27.02
N PRO A 436 5.44 22.07 27.88
CA PRO A 436 4.19 21.40 27.52
C PRO A 436 2.95 22.29 27.67
N THR A 437 3.09 23.63 27.69
CA THR A 437 2.00 24.53 28.09
C THR A 437 0.90 24.72 27.04
N ASP A 438 1.21 24.60 25.74
CA ASP A 438 0.23 24.64 24.62
C ASP A 438 0.77 23.91 23.37
N PRO A 439 0.77 22.56 23.33
CA PRO A 439 1.28 21.85 22.17
C PRO A 439 0.31 21.98 20.99
N ARG A 440 0.79 22.53 19.88
CA ARG A 440 0.03 22.66 18.62
C ARG A 440 0.68 21.88 17.51
N ILE A 441 -0.11 21.20 16.69
CA ILE A 441 0.34 20.54 15.47
C ILE A 441 0.57 21.60 14.41
N ARG A 442 1.81 21.69 13.92
CA ARG A 442 2.20 22.59 12.84
C ARG A 442 2.13 21.89 11.49
N ARG A 443 2.13 22.70 10.43
CA ARG A 443 2.32 22.22 9.06
C ARG A 443 3.53 21.29 8.92
N GLN A 444 4.66 21.64 9.53
CA GLN A 444 5.88 20.82 9.43
C GLN A 444 5.71 19.45 10.08
N ASP A 445 4.97 19.33 11.18
CA ASP A 445 4.74 18.04 11.84
C ASP A 445 3.95 17.09 10.93
N LEU A 446 2.98 17.60 10.16
CA LEU A 446 2.24 16.83 9.15
C LEU A 446 3.11 16.44 7.95
N LEU A 447 3.98 17.35 7.48
CA LEU A 447 4.91 17.05 6.39
C LEU A 447 5.97 16.02 6.80
N ASP A 448 6.48 16.12 8.03
CA ASP A 448 7.42 15.16 8.58
C ASP A 448 6.74 13.80 8.76
N ALA A 449 5.47 13.79 9.18
CA ALA A 449 4.68 12.57 9.29
C ALA A 449 4.52 11.86 7.94
N LEU A 450 4.33 12.59 6.83
CA LEU A 450 4.28 12.02 5.47
C LEU A 450 5.54 11.26 5.12
N SER A 451 6.69 11.70 5.64
CA SER A 451 7.93 11.00 5.40
C SER A 451 7.89 9.60 5.99
N SER A 452 7.12 9.34 7.05
CA SER A 452 7.15 8.09 7.83
C SER A 452 5.94 7.18 7.71
N VAL A 453 4.80 7.69 7.25
CA VAL A 453 3.54 6.92 7.14
C VAL A 453 3.38 6.40 5.71
N ARG A 454 3.40 5.07 5.56
CA ARG A 454 3.09 4.40 4.28
C ARG A 454 1.59 4.13 4.18
N PRO A 455 0.96 4.39 3.02
CA PRO A 455 -0.43 4.04 2.83
C PRO A 455 -0.63 2.54 2.67
N ILE A 456 -1.67 2.03 3.32
CA ILE A 456 -2.05 0.62 3.34
C ILE A 456 -2.42 0.14 1.94
N SER A 457 -3.03 0.99 1.09
CA SER A 457 -3.29 0.66 -0.32
C SER A 457 -2.03 0.42 -1.15
N MET A 458 -0.83 0.77 -0.64
CA MET A 458 0.46 0.46 -1.26
C MET A 458 1.15 -0.76 -0.65
N SER A 459 0.57 -1.45 0.34
CA SER A 459 1.23 -2.55 1.07
C SER A 459 1.14 -3.92 0.36
N THR A 460 0.23 -4.09 -0.60
CA THR A 460 0.13 -5.25 -1.49
C THR A 460 0.10 -4.80 -2.95
N SER A 461 1.11 -5.25 -3.71
CA SER A 461 1.34 -5.07 -5.15
C SER A 461 1.52 -3.63 -5.67
N ASP A 462 2.72 -3.40 -6.22
CA ASP A 462 3.03 -2.63 -7.44
C ASP A 462 2.15 -1.40 -7.77
N ASN A 463 2.14 -0.42 -6.89
CA ASN A 463 1.87 0.96 -7.29
C ASN A 463 3.20 1.69 -7.50
N LEU A 464 3.34 2.35 -8.65
CA LEU A 464 4.46 3.23 -8.91
C LEU A 464 4.36 4.45 -7.98
N GLN A 465 5.16 4.48 -6.91
CA GLN A 465 5.42 5.73 -6.22
C GLN A 465 6.01 6.71 -7.23
N THR A 466 5.32 7.81 -7.44
CA THR A 466 5.75 8.91 -8.33
C THR A 466 7.07 9.49 -7.85
N GLY A 467 7.44 9.33 -6.58
CA GLY A 467 8.73 9.77 -6.05
C GLY A 467 8.93 11.29 -6.14
N GLY A 468 7.83 12.05 -6.32
CA GLY A 468 7.89 13.47 -6.65
C GLY A 468 8.37 13.78 -8.07
N LEU A 469 8.57 12.76 -8.92
CA LEU A 469 8.96 12.93 -10.33
C LEU A 469 7.78 13.44 -11.14
N SER A 470 8.00 14.49 -11.90
CA SER A 470 7.08 15.07 -12.87
C SER A 470 7.63 14.91 -14.29
N LEU A 471 6.79 15.09 -15.30
CA LEU A 471 7.19 15.17 -16.70
C LEU A 471 8.22 16.30 -16.94
N ASP A 472 8.23 17.33 -16.11
CA ASP A 472 9.21 18.42 -16.21
C ASP A 472 10.63 17.94 -15.83
N ASP A 473 10.74 16.93 -14.97
CA ASP A 473 12.01 16.33 -14.53
C ASP A 473 12.60 15.34 -15.54
N VAL A 474 11.82 14.90 -16.53
CA VAL A 474 12.31 13.99 -17.58
C VAL A 474 13.15 14.78 -18.58
N GLY A 475 14.44 14.50 -18.72
CA GLY A 475 15.26 15.16 -19.74
C GLY A 475 14.91 14.72 -21.16
N ASP A 476 14.80 15.69 -22.08
CA ASP A 476 14.50 15.47 -23.51
C ASP A 476 13.17 14.69 -23.74
N MET A 477 12.82 14.33 -24.98
CA MET A 477 11.57 13.67 -25.38
C MET A 477 10.32 14.57 -25.46
N THR A 478 10.47 15.82 -25.92
CA THR A 478 9.36 16.80 -26.04
C THR A 478 8.14 16.23 -26.77
N GLU A 479 8.35 15.55 -27.91
CA GLU A 479 7.26 14.96 -28.70
C GLU A 479 6.53 13.83 -27.94
N VAL A 480 7.28 12.98 -27.22
CA VAL A 480 6.73 11.87 -26.42
C VAL A 480 5.93 12.41 -25.25
N LYS A 481 6.48 13.40 -24.53
CA LYS A 481 5.79 14.06 -23.41
C LYS A 481 4.51 14.75 -23.86
N GLN A 482 4.56 15.45 -24.99
CA GLN A 482 3.39 16.10 -25.55
C GLN A 482 2.33 15.05 -25.91
N ALA A 483 2.71 14.00 -26.65
CA ALA A 483 1.78 12.94 -27.04
C ALA A 483 1.11 12.32 -25.81
N LEU A 484 1.86 11.99 -24.76
CA LEU A 484 1.30 11.40 -23.54
C LEU A 484 0.46 12.38 -22.71
N THR A 485 0.82 13.66 -22.70
CA THR A 485 -0.01 14.70 -22.05
C THR A 485 -1.36 14.78 -22.74
N GLU A 486 -1.38 14.81 -24.06
CA GLU A 486 -2.60 14.90 -24.87
C GLU A 486 -3.47 13.63 -24.78
N THR A 487 -2.84 12.46 -24.74
CA THR A 487 -3.56 11.17 -24.80
C THR A 487 -3.90 10.59 -23.44
N VAL A 488 -3.18 10.96 -22.38
CA VAL A 488 -3.39 10.41 -21.02
C VAL A 488 -3.85 11.49 -20.05
N LEU A 489 -3.13 12.61 -19.94
CA LEU A 489 -3.44 13.62 -18.93
C LEU A 489 -4.70 14.42 -19.26
N TRP A 490 -4.86 14.89 -20.51
CA TRP A 490 -6.00 15.72 -20.86
C TRP A 490 -7.37 15.03 -20.70
N PRO A 491 -7.56 13.75 -21.10
CA PRO A 491 -8.82 13.06 -20.85
C PRO A 491 -9.18 12.99 -19.36
N LEU A 492 -8.18 12.76 -18.50
CA LEU A 492 -8.38 12.60 -17.07
C LEU A 492 -8.53 13.94 -16.33
N GLN A 493 -7.87 15.00 -16.79
CA GLN A 493 -7.92 16.33 -16.17
C GLN A 493 -9.05 17.21 -16.69
N TYR A 494 -9.48 17.02 -17.94
CA TYR A 494 -10.46 17.89 -18.60
C TYR A 494 -11.60 17.10 -19.29
N PRO A 495 -12.29 16.16 -18.60
CA PRO A 495 -13.32 15.31 -19.21
C PRO A 495 -14.51 16.11 -19.79
N ASP A 496 -14.86 17.23 -19.15
CA ASP A 496 -15.92 18.13 -19.63
C ASP A 496 -15.59 18.78 -20.98
N SER A 497 -14.31 19.05 -21.24
CA SER A 497 -13.86 19.63 -22.51
C SER A 497 -14.05 18.64 -23.66
N PHE A 498 -13.70 17.37 -23.45
CA PHE A 498 -13.93 16.30 -24.45
C PHE A 498 -15.42 16.11 -24.72
N THR A 499 -16.22 16.05 -23.65
CA THR A 499 -17.69 15.91 -23.76
C THR A 499 -18.31 17.08 -24.52
N ARG A 500 -17.90 18.31 -24.22
CA ARG A 500 -18.40 19.53 -24.90
C ARG A 500 -18.00 19.59 -26.37
N LEU A 501 -16.81 19.11 -26.71
CA LEU A 501 -16.30 19.09 -28.08
C LEU A 501 -16.80 17.89 -28.89
N GLY A 502 -17.46 16.91 -28.26
CA GLY A 502 -17.96 15.71 -28.93
C GLY A 502 -16.84 14.80 -29.44
N VAL A 503 -15.68 14.83 -28.78
CA VAL A 503 -14.51 14.03 -29.14
C VAL A 503 -14.39 12.89 -28.14
N ASP A 504 -14.31 11.65 -28.64
CA ASP A 504 -14.03 10.50 -27.79
C ASP A 504 -12.56 10.52 -27.35
N PRO A 505 -12.27 10.43 -26.04
CA PRO A 505 -10.90 10.33 -25.57
C PRO A 505 -10.28 8.99 -25.99
N PRO A 506 -8.97 8.96 -26.29
CA PRO A 506 -8.29 7.71 -26.64
C PRO A 506 -8.33 6.74 -25.46
N ARG A 507 -8.62 5.47 -25.76
CA ARG A 507 -8.82 4.42 -24.74
C ARG A 507 -7.51 3.91 -24.16
N GLY A 508 -6.48 3.86 -24.98
CA GLY A 508 -5.19 3.35 -24.56
C GLY A 508 -4.04 3.69 -25.49
N VAL A 509 -2.85 3.63 -24.90
CA VAL A 509 -1.59 4.02 -25.53
C VAL A 509 -0.59 2.87 -25.38
N LEU A 510 0.09 2.54 -26.46
CA LEU A 510 1.24 1.63 -26.45
C LEU A 510 2.54 2.43 -26.56
N LEU A 511 3.32 2.42 -25.49
CA LEU A 511 4.71 2.86 -25.46
C LEU A 511 5.62 1.73 -25.93
N TYR A 512 6.43 2.00 -26.95
CA TYR A 512 7.42 1.03 -27.41
C TYR A 512 8.74 1.71 -27.73
N GLY A 513 9.82 0.96 -27.59
CA GLY A 513 11.17 1.47 -27.82
C GLY A 513 12.22 0.53 -27.25
N PRO A 514 13.50 0.81 -27.47
CA PRO A 514 14.59 -0.03 -26.97
C PRO A 514 14.54 -0.22 -25.44
N PRO A 515 15.04 -1.36 -24.93
CA PRO A 515 15.15 -1.60 -23.50
C PRO A 515 16.02 -0.54 -22.83
N GLY A 516 15.74 -0.25 -21.56
CA GLY A 516 16.54 0.70 -20.78
C GLY A 516 16.40 2.18 -21.16
N CYS A 517 15.54 2.55 -22.11
CA CYS A 517 15.35 3.96 -22.52
C CYS A 517 14.22 4.68 -21.76
N GLY A 518 13.93 4.25 -20.53
CA GLY A 518 13.10 5.04 -19.62
C GLY A 518 11.59 4.96 -19.83
N LYS A 519 11.04 3.97 -20.57
CA LYS A 519 9.57 3.78 -20.71
C LYS A 519 8.86 3.78 -19.35
N THR A 520 9.27 2.89 -18.44
CA THR A 520 8.72 2.80 -17.07
C THR A 520 8.94 4.11 -16.30
N TYR A 521 10.10 4.77 -16.47
CA TYR A 521 10.42 6.04 -15.81
C TYR A 521 9.48 7.17 -16.26
N LEU A 522 9.20 7.24 -17.55
CA LEU A 522 8.32 8.22 -18.16
C LEU A 522 6.87 8.05 -17.70
N VAL A 523 6.45 6.80 -17.43
CA VAL A 523 5.16 6.52 -16.76
C VAL A 523 5.13 7.06 -15.33
N ARG A 524 6.23 6.93 -14.57
CA ARG A 524 6.30 7.50 -13.20
C ARG A 524 6.16 9.02 -13.22
N ALA A 525 6.83 9.66 -14.15
CA ALA A 525 6.78 11.11 -14.34
C ALA A 525 5.38 11.58 -14.78
N LEU A 526 4.76 10.87 -15.71
CA LEU A 526 3.38 11.10 -16.16
C LEU A 526 2.39 10.99 -14.99
N ALA A 527 2.55 9.94 -14.18
CA ALA A 527 1.76 9.71 -12.98
C ALA A 527 1.89 10.86 -11.98
N GLY A 528 3.11 11.38 -11.77
CA GLY A 528 3.37 12.49 -10.86
C GLY A 528 2.81 13.82 -11.35
N SER A 529 2.99 14.15 -12.63
CA SER A 529 2.40 15.34 -13.25
C SER A 529 0.87 15.31 -13.25
N GLY A 530 0.29 14.13 -13.50
CA GLY A 530 -1.15 13.96 -13.56
C GLY A 530 -1.83 13.83 -12.19
N ARG A 531 -1.06 13.56 -11.12
CA ARG A 531 -1.56 13.17 -9.79
C ARG A 531 -2.60 12.03 -9.87
N LEU A 532 -2.35 11.07 -10.76
CA LEU A 532 -3.28 9.99 -11.06
C LEU A 532 -3.06 8.79 -10.12
N ASN A 533 -4.11 8.05 -9.83
CA ASN A 533 -3.97 6.74 -9.20
C ASN A 533 -3.39 5.75 -10.22
N VAL A 534 -2.20 5.21 -9.99
CA VAL A 534 -1.51 4.37 -10.98
C VAL A 534 -1.40 2.93 -10.50
N LEU A 535 -2.09 2.04 -11.20
CA LEU A 535 -2.06 0.59 -10.97
C LEU A 535 -1.09 -0.03 -11.97
N THR A 536 -0.06 -0.70 -11.49
CA THR A 536 1.00 -1.21 -12.36
C THR A 536 1.09 -2.72 -12.29
N VAL A 537 1.26 -3.35 -13.45
CA VAL A 537 1.41 -4.80 -13.57
C VAL A 537 2.46 -5.09 -14.60
N LYS A 538 3.40 -5.97 -14.27
CA LYS A 538 4.35 -6.53 -15.24
C LYS A 538 3.78 -7.81 -15.84
N GLY A 539 3.86 -7.94 -17.16
CA GLY A 539 3.31 -9.07 -17.90
C GLY A 539 3.81 -10.42 -17.39
N ALA A 540 5.12 -10.54 -17.14
CA ALA A 540 5.72 -11.77 -16.61
C ALA A 540 5.19 -12.15 -15.21
N GLU A 541 5.01 -11.17 -14.32
CA GLU A 541 4.55 -11.42 -12.95
C GLU A 541 3.10 -11.93 -12.90
N LEU A 542 2.25 -11.49 -13.84
CA LEU A 542 0.86 -11.91 -13.93
C LEU A 542 0.73 -13.34 -14.50
N MET A 543 1.68 -13.77 -15.32
CA MET A 543 1.74 -15.13 -15.88
C MET A 543 2.31 -16.14 -14.87
N ASP A 544 3.36 -15.79 -14.12
CA ASP A 544 4.08 -16.72 -13.24
C ASP A 544 3.40 -16.94 -11.88
N LYS A 545 2.85 -15.89 -11.25
CA LYS A 545 2.26 -15.99 -9.90
C LYS A 545 0.94 -16.76 -9.87
N TRP A 546 0.30 -16.98 -11.03
CA TRP A 546 -1.12 -17.35 -11.11
C TRP A 546 -1.39 -18.41 -12.19
N VAL A 547 -0.66 -19.52 -12.19
CA VAL A 547 -0.94 -20.67 -13.08
C VAL A 547 -2.38 -21.15 -12.86
N GLY A 548 -3.30 -20.74 -13.75
CA GLY A 548 -4.74 -21.03 -13.68
C GLY A 548 -5.64 -19.86 -13.26
N GLU A 549 -5.09 -18.77 -12.71
CA GLU A 549 -5.82 -17.60 -12.19
C GLU A 549 -5.49 -16.26 -12.90
N SER A 550 -4.58 -16.24 -13.88
CA SER A 550 -4.16 -15.01 -14.59
C SER A 550 -5.32 -14.22 -15.23
N GLU A 551 -6.36 -14.88 -15.75
CA GLU A 551 -7.55 -14.20 -16.29
C GLU A 551 -8.28 -13.39 -15.21
N ARG A 552 -8.40 -13.96 -14.00
CA ARG A 552 -9.04 -13.31 -12.86
C ARG A 552 -8.25 -12.08 -12.42
N ALA A 553 -6.91 -12.19 -12.40
CA ALA A 553 -6.03 -11.09 -12.06
C ALA A 553 -6.18 -9.89 -13.01
N VAL A 554 -6.37 -10.13 -14.33
CA VAL A 554 -6.65 -9.06 -15.29
C VAL A 554 -7.99 -8.38 -14.99
N ARG A 555 -9.06 -9.14 -14.78
CA ARG A 555 -10.38 -8.56 -14.45
C ARG A 555 -10.35 -7.76 -13.15
N GLU A 556 -9.64 -8.27 -12.15
CA GLU A 556 -9.46 -7.60 -10.88
C GLU A 556 -8.68 -6.29 -11.01
N LEU A 557 -7.61 -6.26 -11.83
CA LEU A 557 -6.86 -5.05 -12.11
C LEU A 557 -7.76 -3.92 -12.65
N PHE A 558 -8.56 -4.23 -13.67
CA PHE A 558 -9.45 -3.25 -14.29
C PHE A 558 -10.60 -2.84 -13.36
N LEU A 559 -11.12 -3.76 -12.53
CA LEU A 559 -12.11 -3.43 -11.50
C LEU A 559 -11.53 -2.45 -10.46
N ARG A 560 -10.33 -2.72 -9.96
CA ARG A 560 -9.63 -1.83 -9.02
C ARG A 560 -9.37 -0.46 -9.65
N ALA A 561 -8.98 -0.42 -10.93
CA ALA A 561 -8.76 0.83 -11.65
C ALA A 561 -10.03 1.67 -11.76
N ARG A 562 -11.18 1.04 -12.06
CA ARG A 562 -12.49 1.72 -12.07
C ARG A 562 -12.87 2.27 -10.70
N GLY A 563 -12.61 1.53 -9.62
CA GLY A 563 -12.84 1.99 -8.24
C GLY A 563 -11.86 3.06 -7.74
N ALA A 564 -10.76 3.26 -8.47
CA ALA A 564 -9.71 4.24 -8.18
C ALA A 564 -9.71 5.43 -9.17
N ALA A 565 -10.73 5.57 -10.01
CA ALA A 565 -10.83 6.67 -10.96
C ALA A 565 -10.71 8.06 -10.29
N PRO A 566 -9.98 9.04 -10.88
CA PRO A 566 -9.24 8.97 -12.13
C PRO A 566 -7.96 8.12 -12.01
N ALA A 567 -7.82 7.12 -12.88
CA ALA A 567 -6.77 6.10 -12.77
C ALA A 567 -6.02 5.84 -14.09
N LEU A 568 -4.75 5.45 -13.94
CA LEU A 568 -3.90 4.97 -15.02
C LEU A 568 -3.58 3.49 -14.78
N VAL A 569 -3.93 2.63 -15.72
CA VAL A 569 -3.50 1.22 -15.71
C VAL A 569 -2.23 1.10 -16.53
N PHE A 570 -1.11 0.78 -15.89
CA PHE A 570 0.16 0.57 -16.56
C PHE A 570 0.48 -0.92 -16.71
N LEU A 571 0.52 -1.40 -17.96
CA LEU A 571 0.88 -2.76 -18.33
C LEU A 571 2.31 -2.78 -18.88
N ASP A 572 3.30 -3.08 -18.03
CA ASP A 572 4.69 -3.21 -18.46
C ASP A 572 4.94 -4.60 -19.05
N GLU A 573 5.84 -4.70 -20.03
CA GLU A 573 6.14 -5.95 -20.77
C GLU A 573 4.87 -6.63 -21.31
N VAL A 574 3.99 -5.85 -21.96
CA VAL A 574 2.70 -6.35 -22.45
C VAL A 574 2.85 -7.47 -23.49
N ASP A 575 4.00 -7.58 -24.16
CA ASP A 575 4.33 -8.67 -25.07
C ASP A 575 4.41 -10.04 -24.38
N ALA A 576 4.73 -10.08 -23.07
CA ALA A 576 4.68 -11.31 -22.28
C ALA A 576 3.23 -11.69 -21.91
N LEU A 577 2.36 -10.71 -21.71
CA LEU A 577 0.96 -10.90 -21.32
C LEU A 577 0.05 -11.20 -22.51
N ALA A 578 0.36 -10.62 -23.67
CA ALA A 578 -0.44 -10.76 -24.87
C ALA A 578 0.41 -11.03 -26.13
N PRO A 579 1.10 -12.18 -26.19
CA PRO A 579 1.87 -12.58 -27.36
C PRO A 579 0.94 -12.89 -28.54
N ARG A 580 1.48 -12.87 -29.77
CA ARG A 580 0.75 -13.33 -30.96
C ARG A 580 0.23 -14.76 -30.76
N ARG A 581 -1.05 -14.96 -31.09
CA ARG A 581 -1.74 -16.25 -31.01
C ARG A 581 -0.96 -17.34 -31.74
N GLY A 582 -0.78 -18.49 -31.08
CA GLY A 582 -0.05 -19.64 -31.62
C GLY A 582 1.47 -19.61 -31.44
N GLN A 583 2.06 -18.58 -30.80
CA GLN A 583 3.48 -18.58 -30.43
C GLN A 583 3.78 -19.18 -29.04
N SER A 584 2.79 -19.30 -28.16
CA SER A 584 2.96 -19.91 -26.84
C SER A 584 2.72 -21.42 -26.88
N SER A 585 3.65 -22.22 -26.33
CA SER A 585 3.52 -23.68 -26.17
C SER A 585 2.60 -24.09 -25.02
N ASP A 586 2.09 -23.14 -24.25
CA ASP A 586 1.24 -23.38 -23.09
C ASP A 586 -0.20 -23.70 -23.48
N SER A 587 -0.90 -24.38 -22.58
CA SER A 587 -2.23 -25.00 -22.68
C SER A 587 -3.43 -24.04 -22.95
N GLY A 588 -3.25 -23.01 -23.78
CA GLY A 588 -4.26 -22.00 -24.10
C GLY A 588 -4.51 -20.99 -22.97
N VAL A 589 -3.61 -20.92 -21.97
CA VAL A 589 -3.69 -19.94 -20.87
C VAL A 589 -3.45 -18.53 -21.38
N ALA A 590 -2.39 -18.31 -22.17
CA ALA A 590 -2.08 -17.01 -22.75
C ALA A 590 -3.23 -16.47 -23.63
N ASP A 591 -3.84 -17.33 -24.46
CA ASP A 591 -4.98 -16.94 -25.29
C ASP A 591 -6.21 -16.50 -24.46
N ARG A 592 -6.45 -17.13 -23.30
CA ARG A 592 -7.53 -16.74 -22.39
C ARG A 592 -7.25 -15.40 -21.70
N VAL A 593 -6.00 -15.17 -21.29
CA VAL A 593 -5.57 -13.88 -20.71
C VAL A 593 -5.70 -12.76 -21.73
N VAL A 594 -5.26 -12.98 -22.98
CA VAL A 594 -5.46 -12.04 -24.10
C VAL A 594 -6.94 -11.74 -24.29
N ALA A 595 -7.80 -12.77 -24.33
CA ALA A 595 -9.24 -12.59 -24.49
C ALA A 595 -9.87 -11.77 -23.33
N ALA A 596 -9.43 -12.01 -22.10
CA ALA A 596 -9.88 -11.25 -20.94
C ALA A 596 -9.42 -9.79 -21.02
N LEU A 597 -8.16 -9.52 -21.39
CA LEU A 597 -7.65 -8.17 -21.59
C LEU A 597 -8.43 -7.42 -22.69
N LEU A 598 -8.69 -8.08 -23.83
CA LEU A 598 -9.48 -7.50 -24.91
C LEU A 598 -10.91 -7.16 -24.44
N THR A 599 -11.52 -8.04 -23.64
CA THR A 599 -12.86 -7.82 -23.07
C THR A 599 -12.88 -6.62 -22.13
N GLU A 600 -11.85 -6.45 -21.29
CA GLU A 600 -11.76 -5.30 -20.37
C GLU A 600 -11.49 -3.98 -21.11
N LEU A 601 -10.69 -4.01 -22.19
CA LEU A 601 -10.43 -2.86 -23.05
C LEU A 601 -11.66 -2.45 -23.87
N ASP A 602 -12.44 -3.43 -24.35
CA ASP A 602 -13.66 -3.22 -25.15
C ASP A 602 -14.90 -2.83 -24.30
N GLY A 603 -14.78 -2.83 -22.97
CA GLY A 603 -15.89 -2.85 -21.99
C GLY A 603 -17.16 -2.06 -22.33
N VAL A 604 -18.31 -2.60 -21.89
CA VAL A 604 -19.67 -2.12 -22.20
C VAL A 604 -19.96 -0.71 -21.65
N GLU A 605 -19.31 -0.33 -20.55
CA GLU A 605 -19.34 1.04 -20.01
C GLU A 605 -18.09 1.81 -20.43
N PRO A 606 -18.22 3.02 -20.99
CA PRO A 606 -17.08 3.87 -21.27
C PRO A 606 -16.28 4.15 -19.99
N MET A 607 -15.07 3.61 -19.90
CA MET A 607 -14.05 3.99 -18.91
C MET A 607 -13.59 5.43 -19.12
N ARG A 608 -14.46 6.42 -18.84
CA ARG A 608 -14.14 7.85 -19.09
C ARG A 608 -12.97 8.34 -18.25
N ASP A 609 -12.82 7.76 -17.06
CA ASP A 609 -11.86 8.20 -16.05
C ASP A 609 -10.74 7.16 -15.81
N VAL A 610 -10.57 6.19 -16.73
CA VAL A 610 -9.47 5.23 -16.67
C VAL A 610 -8.79 5.13 -18.04
N VAL A 611 -7.49 5.39 -18.07
CA VAL A 611 -6.67 5.26 -19.28
C VAL A 611 -5.74 4.07 -19.14
N VAL A 612 -5.57 3.29 -20.21
CA VAL A 612 -4.61 2.17 -20.24
C VAL A 612 -3.34 2.57 -20.98
N LEU A 613 -2.21 2.40 -20.33
CA LEU A 613 -0.88 2.63 -20.88
C LEU A 613 -0.14 1.29 -20.87
N ALA A 614 0.23 0.77 -22.03
CA ALA A 614 1.02 -0.45 -22.14
C ALA A 614 2.44 -0.12 -22.58
N ALA A 615 3.45 -0.86 -22.11
CA ALA A 615 4.83 -0.74 -22.55
C ALA A 615 5.38 -2.06 -23.07
N THR A 616 6.20 -1.99 -24.12
CA THR A 616 6.93 -3.15 -24.67
C THR A 616 8.29 -2.74 -25.23
N ASN A 617 9.21 -3.72 -25.28
CA ASN A 617 10.46 -3.59 -26.04
C ASN A 617 10.35 -4.21 -27.45
N ARG A 618 9.29 -4.98 -27.71
CA ARG A 618 9.11 -5.84 -28.89
C ARG A 618 7.68 -5.72 -29.44
N PRO A 619 7.31 -4.56 -30.02
CA PRO A 619 5.95 -4.33 -30.50
C PRO A 619 5.50 -5.35 -31.56
N GLU A 620 6.42 -5.95 -32.29
CA GLU A 620 6.15 -7.00 -33.27
C GLU A 620 5.60 -8.28 -32.64
N LEU A 621 5.83 -8.56 -31.35
CA LEU A 621 5.36 -9.78 -30.68
C LEU A 621 3.95 -9.67 -30.11
N ILE A 622 3.37 -8.48 -30.06
CA ILE A 622 2.02 -8.24 -29.51
C ILE A 622 0.93 -8.77 -30.45
N ASP A 623 -0.16 -9.31 -29.90
CA ASP A 623 -1.38 -9.62 -30.68
C ASP A 623 -1.92 -8.35 -31.37
N PRO A 624 -1.98 -8.30 -32.72
CA PRO A 624 -2.51 -7.15 -33.46
C PRO A 624 -3.94 -6.77 -33.09
N ALA A 625 -4.71 -7.67 -32.47
CA ALA A 625 -6.02 -7.36 -31.92
C ALA A 625 -5.96 -6.22 -30.88
N LEU A 626 -4.89 -6.10 -30.10
CA LEU A 626 -4.72 -5.03 -29.11
C LEU A 626 -4.51 -3.65 -29.73
N LEU A 627 -3.96 -3.59 -30.94
CA LEU A 627 -3.63 -2.34 -31.64
C LEU A 627 -4.79 -1.75 -32.45
N ARG A 628 -5.98 -2.35 -32.36
CA ARG A 628 -7.16 -1.89 -33.09
C ARG A 628 -7.76 -0.62 -32.46
N PRO A 629 -8.44 0.23 -33.24
CA PRO A 629 -9.16 1.39 -32.72
C PRO A 629 -10.08 1.02 -31.55
N GLY A 630 -10.10 1.87 -30.51
CA GLY A 630 -10.82 1.63 -29.26
C GLY A 630 -10.06 0.81 -28.21
N ARG A 631 -8.81 0.38 -28.49
CA ARG A 631 -7.93 -0.36 -27.55
C ARG A 631 -6.62 0.38 -27.33
N LEU A 632 -5.46 -0.21 -27.65
CA LEU A 632 -4.15 0.46 -27.66
C LEU A 632 -3.93 1.16 -29.00
N GLU A 633 -4.82 2.10 -29.32
CA GLU A 633 -4.89 2.72 -30.64
C GLU A 633 -3.80 3.78 -30.88
N ARG A 634 -3.26 4.38 -29.81
CA ARG A 634 -2.17 5.35 -29.93
C ARG A 634 -0.83 4.68 -29.71
N LEU A 635 0.01 4.67 -30.73
CA LEU A 635 1.38 4.14 -30.64
C LEU A 635 2.37 5.29 -30.45
N VAL A 636 3.19 5.22 -29.39
CA VAL A 636 4.19 6.24 -29.05
C VAL A 636 5.58 5.59 -28.99
N TYR A 637 6.46 6.00 -29.90
CA TYR A 637 7.84 5.55 -29.96
C TYR A 637 8.71 6.35 -28.99
N VAL A 638 9.43 5.64 -28.12
CA VAL A 638 10.44 6.23 -27.23
C VAL A 638 11.82 6.03 -27.86
N PRO A 639 12.47 7.08 -28.38
CA PRO A 639 13.77 6.96 -29.01
C PRO A 639 14.89 6.69 -27.99
N PRO A 640 16.06 6.17 -28.42
CA PRO A 640 17.25 6.13 -27.58
C PRO A 640 17.71 7.57 -27.25
N PRO A 641 18.32 7.81 -26.07
CA PRO A 641 18.72 9.15 -25.65
C PRO A 641 19.89 9.67 -26.49
N ASP A 642 19.79 10.92 -26.94
CA ASP A 642 20.88 11.62 -27.59
C ASP A 642 21.94 12.13 -26.58
N ALA A 643 22.94 12.89 -27.04
CA ALA A 643 23.99 13.39 -26.15
C ALA A 643 23.48 14.37 -25.09
N GLU A 644 22.47 15.19 -25.41
CA GLU A 644 21.88 16.15 -24.48
C GLU A 644 20.99 15.42 -23.46
N ALA A 645 20.17 14.47 -23.92
CA ALA A 645 19.38 13.59 -23.08
C ALA A 645 20.26 12.78 -22.12
N ARG A 646 21.36 12.20 -22.60
CA ARG A 646 22.32 11.45 -21.76
C ARG A 646 22.93 12.34 -20.68
N ARG A 647 23.24 13.59 -21.00
CA ARG A 647 23.72 14.56 -20.00
C ARG A 647 22.68 14.78 -18.90
N ALA A 648 21.43 15.07 -19.27
CA ALA A 648 20.35 15.27 -18.30
C ALA A 648 20.10 14.01 -17.45
N ILE A 649 20.16 12.81 -18.05
CA ILE A 649 20.04 11.54 -17.33
C ILE A 649 21.19 11.34 -16.34
N LEU A 650 22.43 11.67 -16.73
CA LEU A 650 23.59 11.61 -15.83
C LEU A 650 23.48 12.61 -14.68
N GLU A 651 23.05 13.85 -14.95
CA GLU A 651 22.83 14.87 -13.91
C GLU A 651 21.76 14.42 -12.91
N ALA A 652 20.63 13.88 -13.40
CA ALA A 652 19.58 13.34 -12.55
C ALA A 652 20.05 12.12 -11.74
N ALA A 653 20.77 11.19 -12.38
CA ALA A 653 21.31 10.01 -11.72
C ALA A 653 22.38 10.36 -10.67
N ALA A 654 23.13 11.45 -10.86
CA ALA A 654 24.15 11.92 -9.94
C ALA A 654 23.63 12.95 -8.92
N GLN A 655 22.34 13.27 -8.89
CA GLN A 655 21.77 14.30 -7.99
C GLN A 655 22.08 14.07 -6.49
N ASN A 656 22.29 12.81 -6.11
CA ASN A 656 22.64 12.39 -4.75
C ASN A 656 24.09 11.92 -4.61
N THR A 657 24.88 11.95 -5.69
CA THR A 657 26.25 11.46 -5.72
C THR A 657 27.19 12.65 -5.88
N PRO A 658 27.95 13.03 -4.84
CA PRO A 658 28.95 14.08 -4.94
C PRO A 658 29.99 13.70 -5.99
N LEU A 659 30.18 14.60 -6.96
CA LEU A 659 31.16 14.44 -8.03
C LEU A 659 32.33 15.39 -7.74
N ALA A 660 33.55 14.90 -7.94
CA ALA A 660 34.75 15.73 -7.82
C ALA A 660 34.84 16.74 -9.00
N ASP A 661 35.63 17.80 -8.81
CA ASP A 661 35.81 18.87 -9.80
C ASP A 661 36.37 18.38 -11.15
N ASP A 662 36.94 17.17 -11.20
CA ASP A 662 37.48 16.55 -12.41
C ASP A 662 36.42 15.83 -13.26
N VAL A 663 35.16 15.79 -12.82
CA VAL A 663 34.05 15.14 -13.53
C VAL A 663 33.21 16.15 -14.31
N ASP A 664 33.34 16.12 -15.64
CA ASP A 664 32.46 16.86 -16.56
C ASP A 664 31.43 15.92 -17.20
N LEU A 665 30.17 16.02 -16.75
CA LEU A 665 29.07 15.21 -17.26
C LEU A 665 28.71 15.50 -18.72
N ALA A 666 28.94 16.71 -19.22
CA ALA A 666 28.68 17.05 -20.61
C ALA A 666 29.69 16.37 -21.55
N VAL A 667 30.97 16.38 -21.17
CA VAL A 667 32.03 15.66 -21.90
C VAL A 667 31.78 14.15 -21.84
N LEU A 668 31.41 13.63 -20.65
CA LEU A 668 31.08 12.22 -20.48
C LEU A 668 29.93 11.80 -21.40
N ALA A 669 28.81 12.53 -21.39
CA ALA A 669 27.63 12.23 -22.20
C ALA A 669 27.91 12.14 -23.70
N GLY A 670 28.77 13.02 -24.22
CA GLY A 670 29.22 13.01 -25.61
C GLY A 670 30.00 11.75 -25.99
N SER A 671 30.62 11.08 -25.02
CA SER A 671 31.41 9.85 -25.24
C SER A 671 30.61 8.55 -25.05
N LEU A 672 29.36 8.61 -24.60
CA LEU A 672 28.51 7.46 -24.25
C LEU A 672 27.55 7.07 -25.38
N ASP A 673 28.02 7.08 -26.63
CA ASP A 673 27.19 6.62 -27.74
C ASP A 673 26.79 5.14 -27.58
N GLY A 674 25.53 4.84 -27.88
CA GLY A 674 24.94 3.50 -27.66
C GLY A 674 24.58 3.16 -26.20
N PHE A 675 24.73 4.09 -25.25
CA PHE A 675 24.25 3.91 -23.88
C PHE A 675 22.75 4.25 -23.80
N SER A 676 21.98 3.36 -23.19
CA SER A 676 20.60 3.63 -22.78
C SER A 676 20.56 4.50 -21.51
N ALA A 677 19.35 4.96 -21.12
CA ALA A 677 19.19 5.67 -19.85
C ALA A 677 19.58 4.79 -18.66
N ALA A 678 19.21 3.50 -18.69
CA ALA A 678 19.59 2.52 -17.68
C ALA A 678 21.11 2.31 -17.61
N ASP A 679 21.80 2.31 -18.75
CA ASP A 679 23.26 2.19 -18.77
C ASP A 679 23.94 3.42 -18.16
N CYS A 680 23.40 4.63 -18.41
CA CYS A 680 23.89 5.86 -17.81
C CYS A 680 23.73 5.86 -16.29
N THR A 681 22.57 5.45 -15.78
CA THR A 681 22.34 5.27 -14.32
C THR A 681 23.25 4.19 -13.75
N ALA A 682 23.40 3.06 -14.44
CA ALA A 682 24.30 1.98 -14.02
C ALA A 682 25.76 2.42 -13.98
N LEU A 683 26.20 3.29 -14.89
CA LEU A 683 27.54 3.85 -14.91
C LEU A 683 27.83 4.70 -13.68
N VAL A 684 26.93 5.62 -13.32
CA VAL A 684 27.05 6.45 -12.11
C VAL A 684 27.06 5.58 -10.86
N ARG A 685 26.14 4.60 -10.80
CA ARG A 685 26.06 3.64 -9.68
C ARG A 685 27.34 2.83 -9.52
N GLU A 686 27.88 2.26 -10.59
CA GLU A 686 29.09 1.46 -10.53
C GLU A 686 30.32 2.33 -10.21
N ALA A 687 30.33 3.61 -10.62
CA ALA A 687 31.35 4.56 -10.22
C ALA A 687 31.29 4.85 -8.71
N ALA A 688 30.10 5.08 -8.15
CA ALA A 688 29.92 5.23 -6.71
C ALA A 688 30.34 3.97 -5.93
N LEU A 689 29.95 2.77 -6.40
CA LEU A 689 30.39 1.51 -5.80
C LEU A 689 31.91 1.32 -5.91
N THR A 690 32.53 1.76 -7.00
CA THR A 690 33.99 1.72 -7.17
C THR A 690 34.66 2.64 -6.16
N ALA A 691 34.18 3.86 -5.97
CA ALA A 691 34.66 4.79 -4.95
C ALA A 691 34.53 4.20 -3.53
N MET A 692 33.37 3.61 -3.21
CA MET A 692 33.14 2.98 -1.90
C MET A 692 34.02 1.76 -1.64
N ARG A 693 34.28 0.94 -2.68
CA ARG A 693 35.19 -0.22 -2.57
C ARG A 693 36.63 0.21 -2.36
N GLU A 694 37.04 1.35 -2.92
CA GLU A 694 38.35 1.95 -2.67
C GLU A 694 38.43 2.51 -1.24
N SER A 695 37.42 3.26 -0.81
CA SER A 695 37.33 3.77 0.56
C SER A 695 35.88 4.02 0.99
N LEU A 696 35.49 3.45 2.13
CA LEU A 696 34.17 3.69 2.75
C LEU A 696 33.98 5.13 3.28
N THR A 697 35.06 5.92 3.31
CA THR A 697 35.01 7.35 3.65
C THR A 697 35.21 8.24 2.42
N ALA A 698 35.18 7.67 1.21
CA ALA A 698 35.18 8.46 -0.02
C ALA A 698 34.00 9.43 0.01
N ALA A 699 34.28 10.71 -0.13
CA ALA A 699 33.27 11.77 -0.11
C ALA A 699 32.76 12.09 -1.51
N GLU A 700 33.51 11.76 -2.56
CA GLU A 700 33.25 12.17 -3.94
C GLU A 700 33.63 11.06 -4.93
N VAL A 701 32.92 11.01 -6.05
CA VAL A 701 33.24 10.17 -7.21
C VAL A 701 34.12 10.95 -8.16
N THR A 702 35.27 10.37 -8.51
CA THR A 702 36.28 10.97 -9.40
C THR A 702 36.13 10.51 -10.85
N ALA A 703 36.83 11.18 -11.77
CA ALA A 703 36.89 10.75 -13.17
C ALA A 703 37.47 9.33 -13.33
N ASP A 704 38.42 8.93 -12.49
CA ASP A 704 39.03 7.60 -12.50
C ASP A 704 38.04 6.50 -12.08
N HIS A 705 37.12 6.80 -11.14
CA HIS A 705 36.05 5.89 -10.75
C HIS A 705 35.07 5.66 -11.92
N LEU A 706 34.68 6.72 -12.62
CA LEU A 706 33.84 6.63 -13.83
C LEU A 706 34.54 5.87 -14.96
N ALA A 707 35.84 6.12 -15.18
CA ALA A 707 36.63 5.40 -16.17
C ALA A 707 36.76 3.90 -15.85
N THR A 708 36.83 3.55 -14.57
CA THR A 708 36.84 2.16 -14.11
C THR A 708 35.47 1.51 -14.27
N ALA A 709 34.39 2.20 -13.89
CA ALA A 709 33.01 1.75 -14.07
C ALA A 709 32.65 1.52 -15.54
N ARG A 710 33.20 2.32 -16.45
CA ARG A 710 33.00 2.15 -17.91
C ARG A 710 33.60 0.84 -18.46
N LYS A 711 34.52 0.19 -17.74
CA LYS A 711 35.05 -1.13 -18.15
C LYS A 711 34.07 -2.25 -17.88
N SER A 712 33.23 -2.12 -16.85
CA SER A 712 32.20 -3.08 -16.46
C SER A 712 30.85 -2.78 -17.10
N VAL A 713 30.45 -1.51 -17.20
CA VAL A 713 29.20 -1.07 -17.82
C VAL A 713 29.43 -0.79 -19.31
N ARG A 714 28.88 -1.65 -20.17
CA ARG A 714 28.99 -1.57 -21.64
C ARG A 714 27.71 -1.03 -22.26
N PRO A 715 27.78 -0.38 -23.45
CA PRO A 715 26.58 0.06 -24.17
C PRO A 715 25.68 -1.15 -24.47
N SER A 716 24.39 -1.03 -24.15
CA SER A 716 23.41 -2.12 -24.33
C SER A 716 22.58 -1.99 -25.61
N LEU A 717 22.58 -0.82 -26.26
CA LEU A 717 21.75 -0.57 -27.44
C LEU A 717 22.36 -1.24 -28.69
N ASP A 718 21.59 -2.14 -29.30
CA ASP A 718 21.93 -2.79 -30.56
C ASP A 718 21.46 -1.94 -31.76
N PRO A 719 22.37 -1.48 -32.64
CA PRO A 719 22.01 -0.71 -33.83
C PRO A 719 20.97 -1.39 -34.74
N ALA A 720 21.04 -2.71 -34.92
CA ALA A 720 20.10 -3.43 -35.78
C ALA A 720 18.67 -3.45 -35.20
N GLN A 721 18.57 -3.55 -33.86
CA GLN A 721 17.29 -3.45 -33.16
C GLN A 721 16.73 -2.02 -33.26
N LEU A 722 17.58 -1.00 -33.14
CA LEU A 722 17.17 0.40 -33.27
C LEU A 722 16.60 0.69 -34.66
N GLU A 723 17.26 0.22 -35.72
CA GLU A 723 16.76 0.34 -37.10
C GLU A 723 15.39 -0.34 -37.27
N THR A 724 15.22 -1.53 -36.69
CA THR A 724 13.95 -2.27 -36.74
C THR A 724 12.82 -1.49 -36.05
N LEU A 725 13.08 -0.92 -34.88
CA LEU A 725 12.10 -0.13 -34.14
C LEU A 725 11.78 1.19 -34.82
N ALA A 726 12.78 1.85 -35.44
CA ALA A 726 12.57 3.06 -36.22
C ALA A 726 11.72 2.76 -37.47
N ALA A 727 12.00 1.69 -38.19
CA ALA A 727 11.19 1.24 -39.33
C ALA A 727 9.76 0.87 -38.90
N TYR A 728 9.59 0.24 -37.74
CA TYR A 728 8.27 -0.03 -37.19
C TYR A 728 7.51 1.28 -36.92
N ALA A 729 8.18 2.30 -36.36
CA ALA A 729 7.59 3.60 -36.10
C ALA A 729 7.18 4.34 -37.38
N GLU A 730 7.99 4.29 -38.44
CA GLU A 730 7.63 4.88 -39.73
C GLU A 730 6.38 4.23 -40.34
N ASN A 731 6.26 2.91 -40.23
CA ASN A 731 5.10 2.16 -40.73
C ASN A 731 3.80 2.42 -39.95
N HIS A 732 3.89 2.97 -38.74
CA HIS A 732 2.75 3.20 -37.83
C HIS A 732 2.62 4.68 -37.42
N ARG A 733 3.21 5.61 -38.19
CA ARG A 733 2.94 7.04 -38.01
C ARG A 733 1.46 7.32 -38.36
N PRO A 734 0.74 8.07 -37.51
CA PRO A 734 -0.69 8.37 -37.70
C PRO A 734 -0.98 9.18 -38.96
#